data_AF-A0A6P4YBD1-F1
#
_entry.id   AF-A0A6P4YBD1-F1
#
_cell.length_a   1.000
_cell.length_b   1.000
_cell.length_c   1.000
_cell.angle_alpha   90.00
_cell.angle_beta   90.00
_cell.angle_gamma   90.00
#
_symmetry.space_group_name_H-M   'P 1'
#
loop_
_entity.id
_entity.type
_entity.pdbx_description
1 polymer ?
#
loop_
_entity_poly.entity_id
_entity_poly.type
_entity_poly.pdbx_seq_one_letter_code
_entity_poly.pdbx_strand_id
1 'polypeptide(L)'
;MLVPIGYFMVTASSTVTEVHKRGLNTMIEEPSYAMEGKYAMEGKHANGGPAKMHSDAGKDVPLSQNDGVALKDTGSDGQLQRRFDEIKEKKLKLQQSSSVKREKEEEFSDKEEQKRSRRKEDVQKEEDGRKEDKEAKHRRDSNRETNRRDHPKPIVKVEERIQALEKERAERLEKIMHGAPEKKQVMHKMHGHGQGMKVHGEKEDNIVHGQEGQKDEEPFDKRHEDDGENLPVKNRRKSMRKSDQQQNRAGDKAKSGTDLEGPKVVHFVWDGGRDFRFHDLLSVKSARKHLEPEAIVFHAVKAPDGKWWKEANDIPTFQFSQISLDDNNKNDDDQGIDERRPKSDSYLEAKVDILLREGGIMLDTDTFVLKPFDPLLRYDCVVSRGATGLNLGVLIAKRGAQFLKIWKKSMEQDGYKAPEAVVARHLDLVHVEDSSLYRPRWTDGWDPLSIYYNNVDLDSNYAIKLEYDKYNLEETPETITKLDTSFGHLARSVYLTSPNDVAKSQRSPISPNREAVVPNEVHFVWFDGASRGSKFEFRHFLSVKAAWDYVGAGKVFFHTDASFDGVWWDRVIERENVKIVPENASDSLDGVPVTIPDHQELATALGILQSRGGIYLNIDVIGLKSFEPLRHYGVTMGRSIHGLSNAVICSKPGSEFLKLWTESFRKFGEGKWDVFASEEPFRLANENPHLLRIEEYSLFRPELSHWSDLDALYTQNVSLENNFAVQLFYDKLGKQIDQYDILGMESTFGWMARKLFYRLNEPVLRGEEPLPHDHYVVPNIFHYVWFTCHDFRFHHLLSVKSMYLRAKADRIIIWTDCTPSGHNWDEAVRDIPVLEVRQRGQPSDIWGNVINNVPHRSDITRMEVLKEYGGVYVDWDVFAMKPFHPLRRFDFVMGCEIAGLNNGLILSKKDAPFLKVWWENYKHFDDNKWNFHSVMEPFRLAFKHPNLILMEFNTLSRPGWEDWWDMKAMWNEDHLFPWSHVYGVHFIYSYHGDEHNPEDIKHMRGTFGQMARWVYYGQVEFID
;
A
#
# COMPACT_ATOMS: atom_id res chain seq x y z
N MET A 1 8.86 41.97 24.62
CA MET A 1 8.01 40.76 24.77
C MET A 1 8.59 39.63 23.93
N LEU A 2 8.20 38.38 24.15
CA LEU A 2 8.59 37.24 23.30
C LEU A 2 7.55 37.04 22.20
N VAL A 3 7.97 37.01 20.93
CA VAL A 3 7.13 36.64 19.79
C VAL A 3 7.31 35.14 19.52
N PRO A 4 6.24 34.32 19.49
CA PRO A 4 6.37 32.89 19.28
C PRO A 4 6.63 32.54 17.79
N ILE A 5 7.59 31.66 17.55
CA ILE A 5 7.80 31.03 16.24
C ILE A 5 6.78 29.89 16.09
N GLY A 6 5.99 29.92 15.01
CA GLY A 6 4.87 29.01 14.83
C GLY A 6 5.29 27.59 14.40
N TYR A 7 5.07 26.61 15.27
CA TYR A 7 5.03 25.20 14.88
C TYR A 7 3.75 24.92 14.07
N PHE A 8 3.89 24.41 12.84
CA PHE A 8 2.77 23.82 12.10
C PHE A 8 2.50 22.37 12.55
N MET A 9 1.96 22.21 13.77
CA MET A 9 1.24 20.98 14.12
C MET A 9 -0.10 20.97 13.40
N VAL A 10 -0.34 19.97 12.54
CA VAL A 10 -1.67 19.73 11.94
C VAL A 10 -2.55 19.03 12.97
N THR A 11 -3.20 19.82 13.84
CA THR A 11 -4.27 19.33 14.72
C THR A 11 -5.53 19.06 13.90
N ALA A 12 -5.86 17.77 13.71
CA ALA A 12 -7.07 17.37 13.00
C ALA A 12 -8.33 17.77 13.79
N SER A 13 -8.99 18.86 13.38
CA SER A 13 -10.26 19.29 13.96
C SER A 13 -11.41 18.49 13.35
N SER A 14 -12.01 17.59 14.11
CA SER A 14 -13.08 16.69 13.66
C SER A 14 -14.46 17.35 13.73
N THR A 15 -14.79 18.20 12.75
CA THR A 15 -16.16 18.72 12.57
C THR A 15 -17.08 17.65 11.97
N VAL A 16 -17.55 16.74 12.82
CA VAL A 16 -18.60 15.76 12.48
C VAL A 16 -19.89 16.51 12.18
N THR A 17 -20.36 16.43 10.93
CA THR A 17 -21.67 16.96 10.53
C THR A 17 -22.74 15.90 10.76
N GLU A 18 -23.76 16.19 11.58
CA GLU A 18 -24.85 15.26 11.86
C GLU A 18 -25.68 14.94 10.61
N VAL A 19 -25.95 13.65 10.38
CA VAL A 19 -27.07 13.17 9.57
C VAL A 19 -27.80 12.08 10.36
N HIS A 20 -29.13 12.17 10.41
CA HIS A 20 -29.95 11.45 11.39
C HIS A 20 -29.94 9.91 11.27
N LYS A 21 -29.86 9.23 12.42
CA LYS A 21 -30.38 7.85 12.56
C LYS A 21 -31.85 7.86 12.99
N ARG A 22 -32.69 7.16 12.22
CA ARG A 22 -33.95 6.52 12.65
C ARG A 22 -33.84 5.04 12.26
N GLY A 23 -34.20 4.04 13.06
CA GLY A 23 -34.63 4.06 14.46
C GLY A 23 -35.12 2.66 14.88
N LEU A 24 -35.33 2.46 16.19
CA LEU A 24 -35.70 1.20 16.88
C LEU A 24 -34.64 0.08 16.87
N ASN A 25 -34.65 -0.89 17.80
CA ASN A 25 -34.80 -0.91 19.29
C ASN A 25 -35.17 -2.34 19.73
N THR A 26 -34.25 -3.05 20.39
CA THR A 26 -34.44 -4.04 21.48
C THR A 26 -33.09 -4.70 21.78
N MET A 27 -32.74 -5.16 22.99
CA MET A 27 -33.10 -4.80 24.37
C MET A 27 -32.07 -5.51 25.28
N ILE A 28 -31.55 -4.85 26.33
CA ILE A 28 -31.25 -5.36 27.70
C ILE A 28 -30.39 -6.66 27.78
N GLU A 29 -29.25 -6.73 28.49
CA GLU A 29 -28.97 -6.30 29.87
C GLU A 29 -27.46 -6.15 30.15
N GLU A 30 -27.05 -5.20 31.01
CA GLU A 30 -25.72 -5.14 31.63
C GLU A 30 -25.85 -4.94 33.15
N PRO A 31 -25.15 -5.72 33.99
CA PRO A 31 -24.97 -5.41 35.41
C PRO A 31 -23.62 -4.71 35.65
N SER A 32 -23.66 -3.51 36.22
CA SER A 32 -22.48 -2.77 36.68
C SER A 32 -21.98 -3.28 38.05
N TYR A 33 -20.75 -2.94 38.43
CA TYR A 33 -20.45 -2.12 39.63
C TYR A 33 -18.96 -1.78 39.69
N ALA A 34 -18.59 -0.76 40.48
CA ALA A 34 -17.23 -0.25 40.62
C ALA A 34 -16.79 -0.20 42.09
N MET A 35 -15.47 -0.14 42.37
CA MET A 35 -14.91 0.94 43.22
C MET A 35 -13.37 1.00 43.29
N GLU A 36 -12.94 2.15 43.81
CA GLU A 36 -11.62 2.77 43.96
C GLU A 36 -10.55 2.00 44.77
N GLY A 37 -9.28 2.45 44.65
CA GLY A 37 -8.21 2.11 45.60
C GLY A 37 -6.90 2.90 45.35
N LYS A 38 -6.55 3.85 46.23
CA LYS A 38 -5.31 4.69 46.15
C LYS A 38 -4.26 4.24 47.17
N TYR A 39 -2.96 4.32 46.81
CA TYR A 39 -1.80 4.65 47.69
C TYR A 39 -0.57 4.93 46.80
N ALA A 40 0.51 5.61 47.22
CA ALA A 40 0.66 6.94 47.84
C ALA A 40 2.13 7.39 47.65
N MET A 41 2.44 8.69 47.72
CA MET A 41 3.84 9.18 47.69
C MET A 41 4.41 9.45 49.09
N GLU A 42 5.70 9.14 49.28
CA GLU A 42 6.55 9.76 50.29
C GLU A 42 7.80 10.36 49.63
N GLY A 43 8.34 11.44 50.20
CA GLY A 43 9.62 12.03 49.81
C GLY A 43 10.35 12.60 51.02
N LYS A 44 11.67 12.79 50.93
CA LYS A 44 12.50 13.40 51.99
C LYS A 44 13.50 14.40 51.41
N HIS A 45 13.59 15.56 52.06
CA HIS A 45 14.54 16.63 51.73
C HIS A 45 15.92 16.41 52.38
N ALA A 46 16.95 16.95 51.75
CA ALA A 46 18.17 17.43 52.43
C ALA A 46 18.73 18.66 51.67
N ASN A 47 19.39 19.58 52.37
CA ASN A 47 19.88 20.85 51.82
C ASN A 47 21.37 20.79 51.44
N GLY A 48 21.79 21.62 50.45
CA GLY A 48 23.19 21.90 50.16
C GLY A 48 23.34 23.12 49.23
N GLY A 49 24.10 24.13 49.65
CA GLY A 49 24.30 25.39 48.91
C GLY A 49 25.48 25.38 47.91
N PRO A 50 25.61 26.42 47.07
CA PRO A 50 26.58 26.45 45.97
C PRO A 50 27.99 26.90 46.39
N ALA A 51 29.01 26.46 45.64
CA ALA A 51 30.38 26.96 45.68
C ALA A 51 30.78 27.62 44.34
N LYS A 52 31.77 28.51 44.35
CA LYS A 52 32.12 29.40 43.23
C LYS A 52 33.65 29.48 43.05
N MET A 53 34.09 29.55 41.79
CA MET A 53 35.45 29.94 41.34
C MET A 53 36.56 28.91 41.71
N HIS A 54 37.65 28.73 40.96
CA HIS A 54 38.49 29.71 40.25
C HIS A 54 39.10 29.19 38.91
N SER A 55 39.84 30.07 38.23
CA SER A 55 40.62 29.88 37.00
C SER A 55 42.10 29.49 37.27
N ASP A 56 42.79 28.82 36.34
CA ASP A 56 43.78 29.44 35.41
C ASP A 56 44.76 28.49 34.68
N ALA A 57 45.22 28.95 33.51
CA ALA A 57 46.49 28.68 32.79
C ALA A 57 47.19 27.27 32.75
N GLY A 58 47.16 26.62 31.58
CA GLY A 58 48.24 26.77 30.58
C GLY A 58 49.29 25.66 30.30
N LYS A 59 49.60 25.51 29.00
CA LYS A 59 50.86 25.03 28.33
C LYS A 59 51.07 23.55 27.88
N ASP A 60 51.30 23.45 26.57
CA ASP A 60 52.42 22.79 25.84
C ASP A 60 52.67 21.25 25.92
N VAL A 61 52.12 20.52 24.93
CA VAL A 61 52.82 19.69 23.88
C VAL A 61 54.08 18.87 24.33
N PRO A 62 54.16 17.52 24.14
CA PRO A 62 54.09 16.88 22.80
C PRO A 62 53.45 15.47 22.68
N LEU A 63 53.41 14.96 21.44
CA LEU A 63 53.08 13.58 21.06
C LEU A 63 54.14 12.56 21.52
N SER A 64 53.70 11.37 21.94
CA SER A 64 54.48 10.12 21.92
C SER A 64 53.57 8.90 21.70
N GLN A 65 54.16 7.74 21.41
CA GLN A 65 53.45 6.54 20.93
C GLN A 65 52.97 5.63 22.07
N ASN A 66 51.96 4.80 21.75
CA ASN A 66 51.58 3.52 22.36
C ASN A 66 51.69 3.35 23.90
N ASP A 67 50.55 3.08 24.54
CA ASP A 67 50.29 1.70 24.95
C ASP A 67 48.79 1.41 25.13
N GLY A 68 48.39 0.14 25.01
CA GLY A 68 46.99 -0.26 24.99
C GLY A 68 46.38 -0.42 26.38
N VAL A 69 45.26 0.27 26.64
CA VAL A 69 44.41 0.03 27.81
C VAL A 69 43.00 -0.34 27.33
N ALA A 70 42.55 -1.54 27.65
CA ALA A 70 41.21 -2.00 27.29
C ALA A 70 40.13 -1.25 28.08
N LEU A 71 39.28 -0.51 27.38
CA LEU A 71 38.01 -0.05 27.94
C LEU A 71 37.08 -1.25 28.12
N LYS A 72 36.28 -1.22 29.19
CA LYS A 72 35.44 -2.37 29.59
C LYS A 72 34.20 -2.47 28.72
N ASP A 73 34.06 -3.60 28.05
CA ASP A 73 32.81 -4.10 27.46
C ASP A 73 31.65 -3.99 28.46
N THR A 74 30.59 -3.27 28.08
CA THR A 74 29.41 -2.98 28.90
C THR A 74 28.22 -3.92 28.65
N GLY A 75 28.45 -5.12 28.12
CA GLY A 75 27.62 -6.30 28.42
C GLY A 75 26.22 -6.37 27.79
N SER A 76 25.78 -5.37 27.03
CA SER A 76 24.55 -5.38 26.21
C SER A 76 24.69 -6.30 25.00
N ASP A 77 25.73 -6.06 24.22
CA ASP A 77 25.94 -6.63 22.89
C ASP A 77 26.13 -8.14 22.98
N GLY A 78 26.86 -8.57 24.02
CA GLY A 78 27.03 -9.97 24.39
C GLY A 78 25.76 -10.68 24.85
N GLN A 79 24.65 -9.99 25.16
CA GLN A 79 23.36 -10.63 25.45
C GLN A 79 22.49 -10.78 24.20
N LEU A 80 22.43 -9.76 23.34
CA LEU A 80 21.72 -9.86 22.06
C LEU A 80 22.38 -10.90 21.15
N GLN A 81 23.70 -10.85 21.00
CA GLN A 81 24.45 -11.80 20.18
C GLN A 81 24.29 -13.24 20.70
N ARG A 82 24.30 -13.45 22.03
CA ARG A 82 24.01 -14.77 22.61
C ARG A 82 22.58 -15.24 22.33
N ARG A 83 21.56 -14.38 22.40
CA ARG A 83 20.19 -14.76 22.01
C ARG A 83 20.10 -15.16 20.54
N PHE A 84 20.73 -14.41 19.63
CA PHE A 84 20.77 -14.78 18.22
C PHE A 84 21.52 -16.09 17.97
N ASP A 85 22.69 -16.28 18.59
CA ASP A 85 23.47 -17.51 18.46
C ASP A 85 22.80 -18.71 19.15
N GLU A 86 22.05 -18.53 20.24
CA GLU A 86 21.20 -19.58 20.83
C GLU A 86 20.06 -20.01 19.89
N ILE A 87 19.41 -19.06 19.21
CA ILE A 87 18.40 -19.37 18.19
C ILE A 87 19.05 -20.13 17.02
N LYS A 88 20.26 -19.72 16.62
CA LYS A 88 21.06 -20.34 15.56
C LYS A 88 21.52 -21.75 15.93
N GLU A 89 22.00 -21.96 17.16
CA GLU A 89 22.35 -23.27 17.72
C GLU A 89 21.12 -24.17 17.84
N LYS A 90 19.96 -23.64 18.29
CA LYS A 90 18.71 -24.40 18.36
C LYS A 90 18.29 -24.86 16.96
N LYS A 91 18.33 -23.97 15.95
CA LYS A 91 18.11 -24.36 14.54
C LYS A 91 19.17 -25.35 14.03
N LEU A 92 20.45 -25.20 14.37
CA LEU A 92 21.51 -26.13 13.96
C LEU A 92 21.34 -27.52 14.59
N LYS A 93 20.96 -27.60 15.87
CA LYS A 93 20.66 -28.87 16.58
C LYS A 93 19.38 -29.53 16.05
N LEU A 94 18.38 -28.75 15.63
CA LEU A 94 17.21 -29.23 14.88
C LEU A 94 17.58 -29.74 13.47
N GLN A 95 18.49 -29.07 12.75
CA GLN A 95 18.97 -29.51 11.44
C GLN A 95 19.88 -30.74 11.52
N GLN A 96 20.71 -30.85 12.56
CA GLN A 96 21.53 -32.04 12.80
C GLN A 96 20.70 -33.24 13.27
N SER A 97 19.65 -33.02 14.07
CA SER A 97 18.72 -34.12 14.41
C SER A 97 17.86 -34.57 13.22
N SER A 98 17.52 -33.68 12.29
CA SER A 98 16.84 -34.06 11.04
C SER A 98 17.78 -34.68 9.99
N SER A 99 19.06 -34.28 9.92
CA SER A 99 20.06 -34.98 9.09
C SER A 99 20.36 -36.38 9.62
N VAL A 100 20.52 -36.56 10.94
CA VAL A 100 20.71 -37.87 11.58
C VAL A 100 19.43 -38.75 11.53
N LYS A 101 18.24 -38.15 11.34
CA LYS A 101 17.05 -38.90 10.91
C LYS A 101 17.17 -39.34 9.45
N ARG A 102 17.45 -38.42 8.52
CA ARG A 102 17.61 -38.75 7.08
C ARG A 102 18.66 -39.82 6.83
N GLU A 103 19.85 -39.71 7.40
CA GLU A 103 20.91 -40.73 7.25
C GLU A 103 20.43 -42.11 7.74
N LYS A 104 19.61 -42.17 8.80
CA LYS A 104 19.03 -43.43 9.30
C LYS A 104 17.85 -43.92 8.46
N GLU A 105 17.08 -43.01 7.86
CA GLU A 105 15.97 -43.32 6.96
C GLU A 105 16.50 -43.82 5.60
N GLU A 106 17.59 -43.25 5.09
CA GLU A 106 18.35 -43.72 3.92
C GLU A 106 19.03 -45.07 4.20
N GLU A 107 19.75 -45.22 5.32
CA GLU A 107 20.37 -46.51 5.70
C GLU A 107 19.33 -47.61 6.00
N PHE A 108 18.08 -47.25 6.31
CA PHE A 108 16.95 -48.18 6.42
C PHE A 108 16.30 -48.46 5.06
N SER A 109 16.20 -47.47 4.17
CA SER A 109 15.72 -47.59 2.80
C SER A 109 16.60 -48.57 2.00
N ASP A 110 17.92 -48.41 2.03
CA ASP A 110 18.87 -49.32 1.37
C ASP A 110 18.71 -50.78 1.85
N LYS A 111 18.46 -50.97 3.15
CA LYS A 111 18.26 -52.30 3.75
C LYS A 111 16.90 -52.90 3.37
N GLU A 112 15.85 -52.10 3.24
CA GLU A 112 14.56 -52.55 2.71
C GLU A 112 14.59 -52.77 1.19
N GLU A 113 15.35 -52.00 0.41
CA GLU A 113 15.50 -52.22 -1.03
C GLU A 113 16.32 -53.49 -1.31
N GLN A 114 17.41 -53.75 -0.57
CA GLN A 114 18.12 -55.03 -0.64
C GLN A 114 17.23 -56.22 -0.23
N LYS A 115 16.36 -56.06 0.78
CA LYS A 115 15.32 -57.05 1.12
C LYS A 115 14.30 -57.25 0.01
N ARG A 116 13.80 -56.17 -0.61
CA ARG A 116 12.83 -56.21 -1.71
C ARG A 116 13.42 -56.85 -2.96
N SER A 117 14.70 -56.59 -3.25
CA SER A 117 15.46 -57.24 -4.32
C SER A 117 15.55 -58.75 -4.10
N ARG A 118 16.01 -59.21 -2.92
CA ARG A 118 16.06 -60.64 -2.57
C ARG A 118 14.67 -61.29 -2.61
N ARG A 119 13.64 -60.65 -2.04
CA ARG A 119 12.25 -61.13 -2.12
C ARG A 119 11.74 -61.23 -3.56
N LYS A 120 12.13 -60.33 -4.46
CA LYS A 120 11.80 -60.46 -5.89
C LYS A 120 12.50 -61.65 -6.52
N GLU A 121 13.79 -61.88 -6.25
CA GLU A 121 14.47 -63.09 -6.75
C GLU A 121 13.84 -64.38 -6.22
N ASP A 122 13.44 -64.43 -4.95
CA ASP A 122 12.86 -65.63 -4.34
C ASP A 122 11.43 -65.89 -4.85
N VAL A 123 10.61 -64.85 -5.04
CA VAL A 123 9.31 -64.95 -5.71
C VAL A 123 9.46 -65.35 -7.17
N GLN A 124 10.46 -64.85 -7.88
CA GLN A 124 10.75 -65.26 -9.27
C GLN A 124 11.08 -66.77 -9.34
N LYS A 125 11.90 -67.28 -8.41
CA LYS A 125 12.21 -68.72 -8.30
C LYS A 125 10.97 -69.55 -7.96
N GLU A 126 10.07 -69.07 -7.09
CA GLU A 126 8.80 -69.75 -6.80
C GLU A 126 7.82 -69.73 -7.99
N GLU A 127 7.75 -68.64 -8.76
CA GLU A 127 6.89 -68.55 -9.94
C GLU A 127 7.37 -69.43 -11.08
N ASP A 128 8.68 -69.46 -11.35
CA ASP A 128 9.25 -70.28 -12.42
C ASP A 128 9.18 -71.78 -12.07
N GLY A 129 9.44 -72.15 -10.81
CA GLY A 129 9.15 -73.51 -10.32
C GLY A 129 7.67 -73.89 -10.44
N ARG A 130 6.73 -72.95 -10.16
CA ARG A 130 5.29 -73.16 -10.37
C ARG A 130 4.86 -73.24 -11.83
N LYS A 131 5.67 -72.75 -12.79
CA LYS A 131 5.42 -72.94 -14.24
C LYS A 131 5.81 -74.36 -14.65
N GLU A 132 7.00 -74.82 -14.27
CA GLU A 132 7.45 -76.20 -14.54
C GLU A 132 6.49 -77.24 -13.96
N ASP A 133 6.04 -77.06 -12.71
CA ASP A 133 5.13 -78.00 -12.04
C ASP A 133 3.72 -77.98 -12.67
N LYS A 134 3.27 -76.84 -13.22
CA LYS A 134 2.02 -76.74 -13.99
C LYS A 134 2.11 -77.45 -15.34
N GLU A 135 3.23 -77.31 -16.08
CA GLU A 135 3.42 -78.04 -17.33
C GLU A 135 3.58 -79.55 -17.11
N ALA A 136 4.29 -79.95 -16.05
CA ALA A 136 4.40 -81.35 -15.64
C ALA A 136 3.03 -81.97 -15.28
N LYS A 137 2.15 -81.19 -14.63
CA LYS A 137 0.79 -81.62 -14.29
C LYS A 137 -0.14 -81.69 -15.51
N HIS A 138 -0.10 -80.70 -16.40
CA HIS A 138 -0.96 -80.67 -17.58
C HIS A 138 -0.70 -81.85 -18.54
N ARG A 139 0.53 -82.41 -18.53
CA ARG A 139 0.91 -83.64 -19.25
C ARG A 139 0.45 -84.96 -18.58
N ARG A 140 -0.19 -84.93 -17.41
CA ARG A 140 -0.65 -86.14 -16.68
C ARG A 140 -2.16 -86.32 -16.66
N ASP A 141 -2.94 -85.25 -16.75
CA ASP A 141 -4.40 -85.29 -16.60
C ASP A 141 -5.17 -85.65 -17.89
N SER A 142 -4.49 -86.03 -18.98
CA SER A 142 -5.11 -86.37 -20.27
C SER A 142 -5.60 -87.83 -20.40
N ASN A 143 -5.66 -88.61 -19.30
CA ASN A 143 -5.90 -90.06 -19.42
C ASN A 143 -6.53 -90.76 -18.19
N ARG A 144 -7.75 -90.35 -17.78
CA ARG A 144 -8.77 -91.28 -17.24
C ARG A 144 -10.16 -90.66 -17.10
N GLU A 145 -11.18 -91.46 -17.39
CA GLU A 145 -12.60 -91.12 -17.25
C GLU A 145 -13.32 -92.17 -16.37
N THR A 146 -14.55 -91.85 -15.95
CA THR A 146 -15.59 -92.69 -15.29
C THR A 146 -15.60 -92.83 -13.74
N ASN A 147 -16.78 -92.53 -13.18
CA ASN A 147 -17.43 -93.12 -11.99
C ASN A 147 -16.75 -93.09 -10.60
N ARG A 148 -17.16 -92.15 -9.72
CA ARG A 148 -18.18 -92.39 -8.66
C ARG A 148 -18.57 -91.10 -7.89
N ARG A 149 -19.43 -91.23 -6.88
CA ARG A 149 -20.16 -90.15 -6.18
C ARG A 149 -19.58 -89.75 -4.81
N ASP A 150 -20.17 -88.69 -4.25
CA ASP A 150 -20.47 -88.42 -2.83
C ASP A 150 -19.54 -87.49 -1.98
N HIS A 151 -20.19 -86.43 -1.48
CA HIS A 151 -19.97 -85.59 -0.28
C HIS A 151 -18.68 -84.73 -0.07
N PRO A 152 -18.84 -83.39 0.08
CA PRO A 152 -17.83 -82.47 0.62
C PRO A 152 -18.11 -81.99 2.05
N LYS A 153 -17.06 -81.74 2.86
CA LYS A 153 -17.04 -80.96 4.12
C LYS A 153 -15.58 -80.54 4.44
N PRO A 154 -15.33 -79.50 5.27
CA PRO A 154 -16.03 -78.21 5.30
C PRO A 154 -15.08 -76.99 5.47
N ILE A 155 -15.42 -75.84 4.87
CA ILE A 155 -14.93 -74.52 5.35
C ILE A 155 -16.17 -73.66 5.58
N VAL A 156 -16.75 -73.77 6.78
CA VAL A 156 -17.96 -73.04 7.17
C VAL A 156 -17.85 -72.66 8.64
N LYS A 157 -17.91 -71.35 8.94
CA LYS A 157 -18.12 -70.79 10.30
C LYS A 157 -18.27 -69.26 10.39
N VAL A 158 -18.09 -68.53 9.28
CA VAL A 158 -18.26 -67.06 9.24
C VAL A 158 -19.57 -66.67 8.56
N GLU A 159 -19.84 -67.16 7.35
CA GLU A 159 -21.01 -66.77 6.55
C GLU A 159 -22.35 -67.18 7.20
N GLU A 160 -22.45 -68.41 7.75
CA GLU A 160 -23.61 -68.83 8.55
C GLU A 160 -23.90 -67.89 9.73
N ARG A 161 -22.86 -67.29 10.32
CA ARG A 161 -22.98 -66.38 11.46
C ARG A 161 -23.44 -64.98 11.04
N ILE A 162 -23.10 -64.55 9.82
CA ILE A 162 -23.62 -63.31 9.22
C ILE A 162 -25.11 -63.49 8.87
N GLN A 163 -25.46 -64.56 8.15
CA GLN A 163 -26.85 -64.84 7.78
C GLN A 163 -27.77 -65.05 8.99
N ALA A 164 -27.26 -65.62 10.10
CA ALA A 164 -28.00 -65.73 11.35
C ALA A 164 -28.34 -64.34 11.95
N LEU A 165 -27.38 -63.40 11.96
CA LEU A 165 -27.58 -62.04 12.46
C LEU A 165 -28.53 -61.22 11.57
N GLU A 166 -28.46 -61.40 10.26
CA GLU A 166 -29.40 -60.77 9.31
C GLU A 166 -30.83 -61.29 9.51
N LYS A 167 -31.01 -62.59 9.75
CA LYS A 167 -32.31 -63.20 10.05
C LYS A 167 -32.87 -62.72 11.40
N GLU A 168 -32.03 -62.63 12.44
CA GLU A 168 -32.44 -62.09 13.75
C GLU A 168 -32.87 -60.61 13.65
N ARG A 169 -32.20 -59.83 12.79
CA ARG A 169 -32.57 -58.43 12.49
C ARG A 169 -33.91 -58.34 11.76
N ALA A 170 -34.20 -59.24 10.82
CA ALA A 170 -35.49 -59.31 10.13
C ALA A 170 -36.64 -59.71 11.07
N GLU A 171 -36.45 -60.76 11.88
CA GLU A 171 -37.46 -61.21 12.85
C GLU A 171 -37.75 -60.18 13.96
N ARG A 172 -36.80 -59.27 14.26
CA ARG A 172 -37.03 -58.11 15.12
C ARG A 172 -37.90 -57.03 14.46
N LEU A 173 -37.68 -56.73 13.18
CA LEU A 173 -38.48 -55.75 12.44
C LEU A 173 -39.93 -56.19 12.28
N GLU A 174 -40.16 -57.47 11.96
CA GLU A 174 -41.51 -58.03 11.81
C GLU A 174 -42.31 -57.99 13.14
N LYS A 175 -41.65 -58.26 14.27
CA LYS A 175 -42.25 -58.13 15.61
C LYS A 175 -42.58 -56.69 16.01
N ILE A 176 -41.87 -55.70 15.46
CA ILE A 176 -42.19 -54.28 15.66
C ILE A 176 -43.40 -53.87 14.79
N MET A 177 -43.48 -54.34 13.55
CA MET A 177 -44.58 -54.02 12.63
C MET A 177 -45.94 -54.64 13.00
N HIS A 178 -45.97 -55.65 13.88
CA HIS A 178 -47.21 -56.23 14.40
C HIS A 178 -47.53 -55.84 15.86
N GLY A 179 -46.82 -54.84 16.41
CA GLY A 179 -46.96 -54.38 17.80
C GLY A 179 -47.92 -53.20 17.99
N ALA A 180 -49.21 -53.48 18.24
CA ALA A 180 -50.23 -52.55 18.74
C ALA A 180 -50.79 -51.51 17.71
N PRO A 181 -51.93 -50.83 17.98
CA PRO A 181 -53.20 -51.42 17.52
C PRO A 181 -54.19 -50.45 16.83
N GLU A 182 -55.00 -50.98 15.91
CA GLU A 182 -56.17 -50.27 15.37
C GLU A 182 -57.27 -50.03 16.42
N LYS A 183 -57.93 -48.86 16.40
CA LYS A 183 -59.33 -48.74 16.84
C LYS A 183 -60.13 -47.55 16.27
N LYS A 184 -60.75 -47.83 15.12
CA LYS A 184 -62.11 -47.43 14.67
C LYS A 184 -62.52 -45.95 14.55
N GLN A 185 -63.01 -45.64 13.34
CA GLN A 185 -63.85 -44.49 12.97
C GLN A 185 -65.27 -44.58 13.55
N VAL A 186 -65.89 -43.43 13.86
CA VAL A 186 -67.31 -43.05 13.65
C VAL A 186 -67.31 -41.51 13.53
N MET A 187 -67.75 -40.76 12.50
CA MET A 187 -68.85 -40.76 11.50
C MET A 187 -70.06 -39.84 11.83
N HIS A 188 -70.26 -38.82 10.98
CA HIS A 188 -71.44 -37.94 10.79
C HIS A 188 -71.83 -36.97 11.93
N LYS A 189 -72.39 -35.76 11.67
CA LYS A 189 -73.25 -35.24 10.56
C LYS A 189 -72.71 -33.89 10.02
N MET A 190 -72.82 -33.47 8.75
CA MET A 190 -73.94 -33.34 7.77
C MET A 190 -74.83 -32.08 7.92
N HIS A 191 -75.25 -31.53 6.75
CA HIS A 191 -75.96 -30.25 6.43
C HIS A 191 -75.03 -29.06 6.07
N GLY A 192 -75.29 -28.26 5.02
CA GLY A 192 -76.25 -28.42 3.91
C GLY A 192 -76.57 -27.12 3.13
N HIS A 193 -76.57 -27.17 1.78
CA HIS A 193 -76.85 -26.07 0.81
C HIS A 193 -75.79 -24.93 0.77
N GLY A 194 -75.57 -24.23 -0.36
CA GLY A 194 -76.05 -24.44 -1.75
C GLY A 194 -75.73 -23.26 -2.70
N GLN A 195 -75.80 -23.49 -4.03
CA GLN A 195 -75.61 -22.51 -5.14
C GLN A 195 -74.16 -21.96 -5.29
N GLY A 196 -73.71 -21.42 -6.44
CA GLY A 196 -74.32 -21.18 -7.75
C GLY A 196 -73.28 -21.14 -8.91
N MET A 197 -73.65 -20.67 -10.11
CA MET A 197 -72.85 -20.77 -11.35
C MET A 197 -72.09 -19.48 -11.78
N LYS A 198 -71.21 -19.64 -12.77
CA LYS A 198 -70.50 -18.64 -13.62
C LYS A 198 -71.30 -17.37 -14.00
N VAL A 199 -70.60 -16.28 -14.34
CA VAL A 199 -70.64 -15.45 -15.61
C VAL A 199 -70.15 -13.99 -15.38
N HIS A 200 -69.73 -13.30 -16.44
CA HIS A 200 -69.29 -11.88 -16.50
C HIS A 200 -70.42 -10.83 -16.36
N GLY A 201 -70.03 -9.59 -16.03
CA GLY A 201 -70.79 -8.32 -16.12
C GLY A 201 -70.06 -7.24 -15.29
N GLU A 202 -69.69 -6.06 -15.80
CA GLU A 202 -70.53 -4.88 -16.14
C GLU A 202 -71.20 -4.25 -14.89
N LYS A 203 -71.24 -2.92 -14.67
CA LYS A 203 -70.99 -1.75 -15.55
C LYS A 203 -70.90 -0.43 -14.73
N GLU A 204 -70.24 0.61 -15.29
CA GLU A 204 -70.55 2.07 -15.17
C GLU A 204 -70.59 2.73 -13.74
N ASP A 205 -70.40 4.04 -13.54
CA ASP A 205 -70.40 5.18 -14.47
C ASP A 205 -69.61 6.43 -13.97
N ASN A 206 -69.04 7.22 -14.92
CA ASN A 206 -68.89 8.71 -14.98
C ASN A 206 -68.37 9.55 -13.77
N ILE A 207 -67.70 10.72 -13.89
CA ILE A 207 -67.26 11.67 -14.98
C ILE A 207 -66.17 12.60 -14.35
N VAL A 208 -65.23 13.39 -14.93
CA VAL A 208 -64.65 13.76 -16.26
C VAL A 208 -63.24 14.38 -15.93
N HIS A 209 -62.22 14.68 -16.74
CA HIS A 209 -61.94 14.83 -18.20
C HIS A 209 -60.58 14.13 -18.53
N GLY A 210 -59.73 14.41 -19.55
CA GLY A 210 -59.52 15.50 -20.53
C GLY A 210 -58.33 16.42 -20.16
N GLN A 211 -57.40 16.84 -21.05
CA GLN A 211 -57.28 16.65 -22.52
C GLN A 211 -55.88 16.16 -22.96
N GLU A 212 -55.73 15.85 -24.26
CA GLU A 212 -54.65 15.03 -24.86
C GLU A 212 -53.79 15.76 -25.93
N GLY A 213 -52.71 15.08 -26.36
CA GLY A 213 -52.08 15.17 -27.71
C GLY A 213 -50.62 15.65 -27.72
N GLN A 214 -49.73 15.27 -28.65
CA GLN A 214 -49.68 14.23 -29.72
C GLN A 214 -48.16 14.13 -30.17
N LYS A 215 -47.62 13.23 -31.01
CA LYS A 215 -48.17 12.32 -32.03
C LYS A 215 -47.30 11.03 -32.23
N ASP A 216 -47.72 10.21 -33.20
CA ASP A 216 -47.35 8.86 -33.67
C ASP A 216 -46.07 8.72 -34.55
N GLU A 217 -45.72 7.45 -34.86
CA GLU A 217 -45.00 6.89 -36.05
C GLU A 217 -43.44 6.89 -36.21
N GLU A 218 -42.81 5.80 -35.70
CA GLU A 218 -42.04 4.70 -36.40
C GLU A 218 -41.68 4.76 -37.93
N PRO A 219 -40.83 3.85 -38.51
CA PRO A 219 -39.59 3.16 -38.04
C PRO A 219 -38.53 2.88 -39.19
N PHE A 220 -37.60 1.88 -38.99
CA PHE A 220 -36.82 1.12 -40.03
C PHE A 220 -35.64 1.84 -40.77
N ASP A 221 -34.55 1.23 -41.32
CA ASP A 221 -34.03 -0.17 -41.35
C ASP A 221 -32.51 -0.31 -41.72
N LYS A 222 -31.89 -1.45 -41.34
CA LYS A 222 -30.74 -2.24 -41.90
C LYS A 222 -29.41 -1.65 -42.51
N ARG A 223 -28.30 -2.26 -42.00
CA ARG A 223 -27.06 -2.80 -42.67
C ARG A 223 -25.99 -1.85 -43.28
N HIS A 224 -24.73 -2.07 -42.88
CA HIS A 224 -23.77 -2.93 -43.62
C HIS A 224 -22.54 -3.34 -42.76
N GLU A 225 -21.85 -4.40 -43.17
CA GLU A 225 -20.61 -4.97 -42.59
C GLU A 225 -19.42 -4.73 -43.55
N ASP A 226 -18.17 -4.66 -43.04
CA ASP A 226 -16.98 -5.34 -43.63
C ASP A 226 -15.66 -5.08 -42.84
N ASP A 227 -14.79 -6.09 -42.89
CA ASP A 227 -13.52 -6.34 -42.17
C ASP A 227 -12.30 -5.42 -42.50
N GLY A 228 -11.16 -5.55 -41.79
CA GLY A 228 -9.87 -4.96 -42.25
C GLY A 228 -8.63 -4.84 -41.33
N GLU A 229 -8.03 -5.96 -40.91
CA GLU A 229 -6.62 -6.22 -40.49
C GLU A 229 -5.56 -5.14 -40.06
N ASN A 230 -4.94 -5.39 -38.89
CA ASN A 230 -3.49 -5.43 -38.55
C ASN A 230 -2.43 -4.37 -38.99
N LEU A 231 -1.84 -3.70 -37.95
CA LEU A 231 -0.39 -3.39 -37.74
C LEU A 231 0.37 -2.42 -38.70
N PRO A 232 1.55 -1.87 -38.32
CA PRO A 232 2.06 -1.49 -36.99
C PRO A 232 2.47 0.02 -36.89
N VAL A 233 2.47 0.60 -35.68
CA VAL A 233 2.80 2.03 -35.50
C VAL A 233 4.32 2.28 -35.39
N LYS A 234 4.89 3.00 -36.37
CA LYS A 234 6.16 3.74 -36.23
C LYS A 234 6.04 5.15 -36.84
N ASN A 235 6.77 6.11 -36.25
CA ASN A 235 7.06 7.46 -36.78
C ASN A 235 5.88 8.41 -37.12
N ARG A 236 5.29 9.06 -36.11
CA ARG A 236 4.50 10.32 -36.30
C ARG A 236 4.77 11.49 -35.34
N ARG A 237 5.99 11.66 -34.81
CA ARG A 237 6.44 12.97 -34.25
C ARG A 237 6.90 13.94 -35.37
N LYS A 238 5.99 14.27 -36.31
CA LYS A 238 6.24 15.29 -37.36
C LYS A 238 4.98 15.80 -38.10
N SER A 239 3.81 15.85 -37.43
CA SER A 239 2.55 16.31 -38.07
C SER A 239 1.57 17.08 -37.14
N MET A 240 2.08 17.83 -36.15
CA MET A 240 1.28 18.73 -35.31
C MET A 240 1.95 20.11 -35.18
N ARG A 241 2.12 20.77 -36.34
CA ARG A 241 2.44 22.20 -36.50
C ARG A 241 1.86 22.71 -37.84
N LYS A 242 0.56 22.50 -38.06
CA LYS A 242 -0.23 22.99 -39.22
C LYS A 242 -1.74 22.70 -39.06
N SER A 243 -2.36 23.37 -38.10
CA SER A 243 -3.82 23.41 -37.90
C SER A 243 -4.23 24.78 -37.35
N ASP A 244 -3.59 25.20 -36.26
CA ASP A 244 -4.09 26.29 -35.42
C ASP A 244 -3.74 27.70 -35.94
N GLN A 245 -2.98 27.78 -37.04
CA GLN A 245 -2.66 29.03 -37.75
C GLN A 245 -3.74 29.44 -38.78
N GLN A 246 -4.90 28.78 -38.83
CA GLN A 246 -5.90 29.01 -39.88
C GLN A 246 -7.33 29.32 -39.40
N GLN A 247 -7.49 29.87 -38.19
CA GLN A 247 -8.74 30.55 -37.77
C GLN A 247 -8.60 32.06 -37.47
N ASN A 248 -7.40 32.59 -37.25
CA ASN A 248 -7.18 34.03 -36.99
C ASN A 248 -6.84 34.85 -38.27
N ARG A 249 -7.63 34.68 -39.35
CA ARG A 249 -7.55 35.51 -40.58
C ARG A 249 -8.93 35.80 -41.21
N ALA A 250 -9.86 36.27 -40.40
CA ALA A 250 -11.18 36.74 -40.84
C ALA A 250 -11.67 37.93 -39.98
N GLY A 251 -10.88 39.01 -39.93
CA GLY A 251 -11.20 40.20 -39.11
C GLY A 251 -10.65 41.55 -39.61
N ASP A 252 -9.66 41.56 -40.50
CA ASP A 252 -9.05 42.81 -41.01
C ASP A 252 -9.93 43.52 -42.06
N LYS A 253 -10.90 44.33 -41.61
CA LYS A 253 -11.38 45.55 -42.31
C LYS A 253 -12.33 46.42 -41.48
N ALA A 254 -11.82 46.99 -40.38
CA ALA A 254 -12.52 48.07 -39.67
C ALA A 254 -11.54 49.16 -39.19
N LYS A 255 -11.67 50.36 -39.77
CA LYS A 255 -11.15 51.67 -39.30
C LYS A 255 -9.71 51.72 -38.76
N SER A 256 -8.79 52.15 -39.64
CA SER A 256 -7.60 52.89 -39.23
C SER A 256 -7.96 54.20 -38.51
N GLY A 257 -7.31 54.52 -37.39
CA GLY A 257 -7.23 55.88 -36.84
C GLY A 257 -8.11 56.17 -35.61
N THR A 258 -7.63 55.73 -34.43
CA THR A 258 -7.73 56.42 -33.13
C THR A 258 -6.57 55.94 -32.28
N ASP A 259 -5.96 56.85 -31.51
CA ASP A 259 -4.63 56.63 -30.91
C ASP A 259 -4.67 55.66 -29.71
N LEU A 260 -3.64 54.79 -29.62
CA LEU A 260 -3.37 53.93 -28.46
C LEU A 260 -2.25 54.52 -27.58
N GLU A 261 -2.19 55.85 -27.49
CA GLU A 261 -1.24 56.58 -26.65
C GLU A 261 -1.68 56.56 -25.17
N GLY A 262 -1.40 55.44 -24.50
CA GLY A 262 -1.20 55.41 -23.06
C GLY A 262 0.31 55.52 -22.76
N PRO A 263 0.77 56.40 -21.86
CA PRO A 263 2.19 56.60 -21.63
C PRO A 263 2.85 55.31 -21.11
N LYS A 264 3.91 54.85 -21.79
CA LYS A 264 4.71 53.68 -21.35
C LYS A 264 5.69 54.08 -20.25
N VAL A 265 5.17 54.69 -19.19
CA VAL A 265 5.94 54.98 -17.97
C VAL A 265 5.76 53.82 -16.99
N VAL A 266 6.89 53.34 -16.47
CA VAL A 266 6.93 52.33 -15.40
C VAL A 266 7.23 53.04 -14.09
N HIS A 267 6.45 52.74 -13.07
CA HIS A 267 6.59 53.29 -11.72
C HIS A 267 6.98 52.19 -10.74
N PHE A 268 7.93 52.51 -9.87
CA PHE A 268 8.23 51.74 -8.65
C PHE A 268 8.06 52.67 -7.45
N VAL A 269 7.60 52.13 -6.32
CA VAL A 269 7.56 52.84 -5.03
C VAL A 269 8.46 52.12 -4.04
N TRP A 270 9.15 52.88 -3.17
CA TRP A 270 10.09 52.36 -2.18
C TRP A 270 9.87 52.98 -0.80
N ASP A 271 9.78 52.13 0.22
CA ASP A 271 9.48 52.49 1.61
C ASP A 271 10.71 52.98 2.40
N GLY A 272 11.92 52.58 1.99
CA GLY A 272 13.16 52.82 2.73
C GLY A 272 13.45 51.79 3.83
N GLY A 273 12.65 50.73 3.95
CA GLY A 273 12.67 49.79 5.07
C GLY A 273 13.79 48.74 5.05
N ARG A 274 14.65 48.78 4.02
CA ARG A 274 15.84 47.92 3.79
C ARG A 274 16.77 48.51 2.72
N ASP A 275 17.94 47.90 2.53
CA ASP A 275 18.86 48.22 1.44
C ASP A 275 18.34 47.78 0.06
N PHE A 276 18.82 48.46 -0.99
CA PHE A 276 18.55 48.15 -2.39
C PHE A 276 19.52 47.06 -2.89
N ARG A 277 19.01 45.85 -3.11
CA ARG A 277 19.76 44.62 -3.36
C ARG A 277 19.78 44.24 -4.85
N PHE A 278 20.54 43.20 -5.18
CA PHE A 278 20.69 42.70 -6.55
C PHE A 278 19.35 42.35 -7.21
N HIS A 279 18.44 41.71 -6.46
CA HIS A 279 17.09 41.38 -6.91
C HIS A 279 16.25 42.60 -7.31
N ASP A 280 16.33 43.73 -6.58
CA ASP A 280 15.60 44.95 -6.93
C ASP A 280 16.09 45.53 -8.27
N LEU A 281 17.40 45.45 -8.51
CA LEU A 281 18.02 45.81 -9.79
C LEU A 281 17.59 44.87 -10.93
N LEU A 282 17.42 43.57 -10.67
CA LEU A 282 16.91 42.62 -11.66
C LEU A 282 15.47 42.95 -12.07
N SER A 283 14.60 43.32 -11.12
CA SER A 283 13.24 43.79 -11.41
C SER A 283 13.26 45.03 -12.32
N VAL A 284 14.05 46.06 -11.98
CA VAL A 284 14.19 47.29 -12.80
C VAL A 284 14.74 46.97 -14.21
N LYS A 285 15.79 46.13 -14.33
CA LYS A 285 16.34 45.71 -15.63
C LYS A 285 15.35 44.88 -16.45
N SER A 286 14.56 44.03 -15.81
CA SER A 286 13.53 43.22 -16.49
C SER A 286 12.45 44.11 -17.09
N ALA A 287 11.93 45.08 -16.33
CA ALA A 287 10.99 46.08 -16.83
C ALA A 287 11.58 46.91 -17.97
N ARG A 288 12.85 47.37 -17.84
CA ARG A 288 13.55 48.13 -18.89
C ARG A 288 13.65 47.35 -20.20
N LYS A 289 13.97 46.05 -20.12
CA LYS A 289 14.19 45.16 -21.28
C LYS A 289 12.88 44.69 -21.93
N HIS A 290 11.85 44.40 -21.15
CA HIS A 290 10.65 43.70 -21.63
C HIS A 290 9.42 44.61 -21.84
N LEU A 291 9.40 45.83 -21.29
CA LEU A 291 8.33 46.82 -21.53
C LEU A 291 8.76 47.97 -22.45
N GLU A 292 10.06 48.12 -22.69
CA GLU A 292 10.71 49.23 -23.41
C GLU A 292 10.15 50.63 -23.02
N PRO A 293 10.12 50.98 -21.73
CA PRO A 293 9.41 52.16 -21.25
C PRO A 293 10.09 53.49 -21.64
N GLU A 294 9.26 54.52 -21.81
CA GLU A 294 9.69 55.91 -22.03
C GLU A 294 10.46 56.46 -20.83
N ALA A 295 9.96 56.18 -19.63
CA ALA A 295 10.60 56.50 -18.36
C ALA A 295 10.36 55.38 -17.32
N ILE A 296 11.34 55.18 -16.44
CA ILE A 296 11.21 54.37 -15.23
C ILE A 296 11.33 55.33 -14.06
N VAL A 297 10.22 55.66 -13.41
CA VAL A 297 10.18 56.61 -12.30
C VAL A 297 10.17 55.84 -10.98
N PHE A 298 11.21 56.03 -10.18
CA PHE A 298 11.37 55.39 -8.89
C PHE A 298 11.06 56.39 -7.79
N HIS A 299 9.93 56.18 -7.09
CA HIS A 299 9.38 57.09 -6.09
C HIS A 299 9.77 56.66 -4.68
N ALA A 300 10.45 57.52 -3.91
CA ALA A 300 10.82 57.22 -2.52
C ALA A 300 10.91 58.48 -1.65
N VAL A 301 10.83 58.32 -0.33
CA VAL A 301 11.04 59.43 0.64
C VAL A 301 12.48 59.93 0.64
N LYS A 302 13.44 59.01 0.45
CA LYS A 302 14.88 59.28 0.26
C LYS A 302 15.40 58.32 -0.83
N ALA A 303 16.31 58.78 -1.67
CA ALA A 303 17.03 57.91 -2.59
C ALA A 303 17.80 56.81 -1.80
N PRO A 304 17.72 55.53 -2.23
CA PRO A 304 18.57 54.47 -1.70
C PRO A 304 20.07 54.72 -1.91
N ASP A 305 20.89 53.90 -1.25
CA ASP A 305 22.35 53.90 -1.36
C ASP A 305 22.86 52.52 -1.86
N GLY A 306 24.18 52.40 -2.08
CA GLY A 306 24.84 51.13 -2.42
C GLY A 306 25.17 50.95 -3.91
N LYS A 307 25.73 49.77 -4.26
CA LYS A 307 26.18 49.43 -5.62
C LYS A 307 24.99 49.31 -6.59
N TRP A 308 23.99 48.52 -6.21
CA TRP A 308 22.89 48.14 -7.11
C TRP A 308 21.96 49.31 -7.40
N TRP A 309 21.79 50.25 -6.46
CA TRP A 309 21.08 51.49 -6.69
C TRP A 309 21.74 52.35 -7.77
N LYS A 310 23.07 52.51 -7.72
CA LYS A 310 23.81 53.24 -8.76
C LYS A 310 23.62 52.60 -10.13
N GLU A 311 23.75 51.28 -10.21
CA GLU A 311 23.55 50.54 -11.48
C GLU A 311 22.10 50.60 -12.01
N ALA A 312 21.10 50.87 -11.16
CA ALA A 312 19.73 51.17 -11.58
C ALA A 312 19.60 52.63 -12.06
N ASN A 313 20.17 53.57 -11.31
CA ASN A 313 20.13 55.00 -11.61
C ASN A 313 20.92 55.39 -12.88
N ASP A 314 21.93 54.60 -13.26
CA ASP A 314 22.70 54.78 -14.51
C ASP A 314 21.93 54.31 -15.77
N ILE A 315 20.73 53.75 -15.65
CA ILE A 315 19.88 53.36 -16.79
C ILE A 315 19.32 54.64 -17.47
N PRO A 316 19.51 54.86 -18.78
CA PRO A 316 19.21 56.17 -19.41
C PRO A 316 17.77 56.69 -19.38
N THR A 317 16.78 55.86 -19.02
CA THR A 317 15.37 56.26 -18.83
C THR A 317 14.95 56.26 -17.37
N PHE A 318 15.86 56.03 -16.42
CA PHE A 318 15.58 56.03 -14.99
C PHE A 318 15.47 57.45 -14.45
N GLN A 319 14.51 57.69 -13.58
CA GLN A 319 14.23 58.98 -12.96
C GLN A 319 13.94 58.76 -11.48
N PHE A 320 14.64 59.48 -10.60
CA PHE A 320 14.30 59.50 -9.18
C PHE A 320 13.24 60.57 -8.89
N SER A 321 12.19 60.18 -8.17
CA SER A 321 11.10 61.07 -7.74
C SER A 321 11.03 61.04 -6.21
N GLN A 322 11.18 62.20 -5.56
CA GLN A 322 11.03 62.29 -4.11
C GLN A 322 9.55 62.49 -3.74
N ILE A 323 9.03 61.66 -2.84
CA ILE A 323 7.63 61.71 -2.37
C ILE A 323 7.54 61.91 -0.86
N SER A 324 6.40 62.41 -0.38
CA SER A 324 5.98 62.26 1.03
C SER A 324 5.22 60.95 1.19
N LEU A 325 5.37 60.31 2.35
CA LEU A 325 4.45 59.30 2.87
C LEU A 325 4.01 59.82 4.23
N ASP A 326 2.70 60.07 4.39
CA ASP A 326 2.20 60.85 5.50
C ASP A 326 1.96 59.99 6.76
N ASP A 327 2.72 60.25 7.83
CA ASP A 327 2.60 59.65 9.17
C ASP A 327 1.34 60.12 9.95
N ASN A 328 0.19 60.23 9.27
CA ASN A 328 -1.05 60.80 9.80
C ASN A 328 -1.83 59.85 10.72
N ASN A 329 -1.16 59.22 11.69
CA ASN A 329 -1.78 58.96 13.00
C ASN A 329 -0.75 58.85 14.14
N LYS A 330 -0.26 59.99 14.63
CA LYS A 330 0.50 60.08 15.89
C LYS A 330 -0.46 60.20 17.09
N ASN A 331 -1.07 59.07 17.45
CA ASN A 331 -1.74 58.81 18.72
C ASN A 331 -1.84 57.30 18.91
N ASP A 332 -0.87 56.71 19.62
CA ASP A 332 -1.08 55.79 20.74
C ASP A 332 0.29 55.32 21.29
N ASP A 333 0.39 55.20 22.61
CA ASP A 333 1.63 54.84 23.31
C ASP A 333 1.83 53.31 23.34
N ASP A 334 2.59 52.74 22.41
CA ASP A 334 3.10 51.37 22.51
C ASP A 334 4.63 51.29 22.37
N GLN A 335 5.25 50.38 23.13
CA GLN A 335 6.67 50.45 23.46
C GLN A 335 7.55 49.53 22.60
N GLY A 336 8.14 50.13 21.56
CA GLY A 336 9.40 49.65 20.97
C GLY A 336 9.27 48.67 19.81
N ILE A 337 8.78 49.17 18.66
CA ILE A 337 8.96 48.56 17.34
C ILE A 337 9.54 49.63 16.40
N ASP A 338 10.42 49.20 15.48
CA ASP A 338 11.32 50.01 14.63
C ASP A 338 10.71 51.27 13.99
N GLU A 339 11.15 52.46 14.43
CA GLU A 339 10.69 53.80 14.03
C GLU A 339 11.11 54.22 12.59
N ARG A 340 11.20 53.28 11.64
CA ARG A 340 11.78 53.53 10.30
C ARG A 340 10.96 53.03 9.11
N ARG A 341 9.77 52.47 9.35
CA ARG A 341 8.90 51.95 8.28
C ARG A 341 7.59 52.73 8.20
N PRO A 342 7.28 53.35 7.04
CA PRO A 342 5.93 53.81 6.75
C PRO A 342 4.93 52.66 6.91
N LYS A 343 3.72 52.93 7.42
CA LYS A 343 2.66 51.91 7.48
C LYS A 343 2.28 51.47 6.06
N SER A 344 2.00 50.18 5.87
CA SER A 344 1.60 49.53 4.61
C SER A 344 0.61 50.34 3.77
N ASP A 345 -0.28 51.00 4.48
CA ASP A 345 -1.42 51.76 4.01
C ASP A 345 -0.99 52.98 3.17
N SER A 346 0.04 53.71 3.65
CA SER A 346 0.63 54.87 2.96
C SER A 346 1.32 54.48 1.64
N TYR A 347 1.95 53.31 1.61
CA TYR A 347 2.60 52.76 0.41
C TYR A 347 1.57 52.40 -0.66
N LEU A 348 0.41 51.86 -0.25
CA LEU A 348 -0.70 51.55 -1.14
C LEU A 348 -1.39 52.82 -1.67
N GLU A 349 -1.61 53.83 -0.83
CA GLU A 349 -2.17 55.11 -1.28
C GLU A 349 -1.25 55.79 -2.29
N ALA A 350 0.06 55.85 -2.03
CA ALA A 350 1.04 56.45 -2.95
C ALA A 350 1.00 55.79 -4.34
N LYS A 351 0.89 54.46 -4.42
CA LYS A 351 0.71 53.75 -5.69
C LYS A 351 -0.52 54.22 -6.47
N VAL A 352 -1.67 54.35 -5.78
CA VAL A 352 -2.94 54.76 -6.39
C VAL A 352 -2.88 56.22 -6.84
N ASP A 353 -2.30 57.11 -6.05
CA ASP A 353 -2.17 58.54 -6.39
C ASP A 353 -1.21 58.80 -7.55
N ILE A 354 -0.09 58.08 -7.63
CA ILE A 354 0.81 58.13 -8.79
C ILE A 354 0.07 57.70 -10.06
N LEU A 355 -0.61 56.55 -10.04
CA LEU A 355 -1.38 56.06 -11.20
C LEU A 355 -2.58 56.94 -11.56
N LEU A 356 -3.22 57.60 -10.58
CA LEU A 356 -4.25 58.61 -10.83
C LEU A 356 -3.68 59.86 -11.51
N ARG A 357 -2.52 60.34 -11.04
CA ARG A 357 -1.88 61.58 -11.49
C ARG A 357 -1.18 61.45 -12.85
N GLU A 358 -0.53 60.33 -13.11
CA GLU A 358 0.37 60.09 -14.25
C GLU A 358 -0.15 58.99 -15.20
N GLY A 359 -0.79 57.94 -14.66
CA GLY A 359 -1.11 56.72 -15.40
C GLY A 359 0.05 55.73 -15.43
N GLY A 360 0.10 54.85 -16.42
CA GLY A 360 1.23 53.94 -16.66
C GLY A 360 1.13 52.59 -15.97
N ILE A 361 2.28 51.99 -15.68
CA ILE A 361 2.44 50.63 -15.13
C ILE A 361 3.15 50.73 -13.78
N MET A 362 2.50 50.36 -12.69
CA MET A 362 3.10 50.23 -11.36
C MET A 362 3.61 48.80 -11.14
N LEU A 363 4.85 48.68 -10.68
CA LEU A 363 5.50 47.41 -10.32
C LEU A 363 6.03 47.48 -8.88
N ASP A 364 5.95 46.38 -8.13
CA ASP A 364 6.77 46.21 -6.93
C ASP A 364 8.23 45.94 -7.29
N THR A 365 9.15 46.27 -6.37
CA THR A 365 10.59 46.07 -6.56
C THR A 365 11.04 44.61 -6.57
N ASP A 366 10.17 43.67 -6.22
CA ASP A 366 10.37 42.22 -6.38
C ASP A 366 9.49 41.60 -7.50
N THR A 367 8.95 42.40 -8.43
CA THR A 367 8.26 41.90 -9.63
C THR A 367 9.21 41.82 -10.82
N PHE A 368 9.43 40.61 -11.35
CA PHE A 368 10.24 40.38 -12.56
C PHE A 368 9.36 40.28 -13.81
N VAL A 369 9.65 41.10 -14.82
CA VAL A 369 8.90 41.14 -16.09
C VAL A 369 9.50 40.19 -17.12
N LEU A 370 8.64 39.41 -17.77
CA LEU A 370 9.00 38.33 -18.69
C LEU A 370 8.69 38.68 -20.16
N LYS A 371 7.56 39.38 -20.41
CA LYS A 371 7.01 39.62 -21.76
C LYS A 371 6.32 41.00 -21.83
N PRO A 372 6.20 41.63 -23.02
CA PRO A 372 5.55 42.93 -23.16
C PRO A 372 4.08 42.92 -22.75
N PHE A 373 3.63 43.98 -22.05
CA PHE A 373 2.26 44.11 -21.55
C PHE A 373 1.26 44.65 -22.59
N ASP A 374 1.63 44.81 -23.87
CA ASP A 374 0.79 45.45 -24.89
C ASP A 374 -0.67 44.92 -24.99
N PRO A 375 -0.95 43.59 -24.83
CA PRO A 375 -2.33 43.08 -24.80
C PRO A 375 -3.18 43.59 -23.62
N LEU A 376 -2.55 44.08 -22.55
CA LEU A 376 -3.16 44.59 -21.33
C LEU A 376 -3.35 46.12 -21.37
N LEU A 377 -2.50 46.86 -22.11
CA LEU A 377 -2.55 48.33 -22.21
C LEU A 377 -3.84 48.87 -22.85
N ARG A 378 -4.65 48.01 -23.49
CA ARG A 378 -5.96 48.36 -24.04
C ARG A 378 -6.98 48.76 -22.97
N TYR A 379 -6.89 48.17 -21.78
CA TYR A 379 -7.85 48.38 -20.68
C TYR A 379 -7.60 49.69 -19.93
N ASP A 380 -8.64 50.29 -19.35
CA ASP A 380 -8.53 51.54 -18.57
C ASP A 380 -7.87 51.32 -17.20
N CYS A 381 -8.04 50.13 -16.61
CA CYS A 381 -7.32 49.66 -15.44
C CYS A 381 -7.16 48.13 -15.48
N VAL A 382 -6.02 47.62 -14.98
CA VAL A 382 -5.72 46.19 -14.82
C VAL A 382 -5.21 45.90 -13.41
N VAL A 383 -5.69 44.82 -12.80
CA VAL A 383 -5.24 44.28 -11.51
C VAL A 383 -5.03 42.76 -11.66
N SER A 384 -4.04 42.17 -11.01
CA SER A 384 -3.80 40.71 -11.07
C SER A 384 -4.57 39.94 -10.01
N ARG A 385 -4.87 38.66 -10.26
CA ARG A 385 -5.41 37.72 -9.27
C ARG A 385 -4.30 36.97 -8.52
N GLY A 386 -4.34 37.02 -7.19
CA GLY A 386 -3.46 36.29 -6.29
C GLY A 386 -3.91 34.84 -6.04
N ALA A 387 -3.47 34.26 -4.91
CA ALA A 387 -3.94 32.95 -4.44
C ALA A 387 -5.21 33.07 -3.58
N THR A 388 -5.30 34.09 -2.73
CA THR A 388 -6.38 34.29 -1.73
C THR A 388 -7.19 35.57 -1.94
N GLY A 389 -6.83 36.40 -2.92
CA GLY A 389 -7.43 37.71 -3.19
C GLY A 389 -6.85 38.32 -4.48
N LEU A 390 -6.81 39.64 -4.60
CA LEU A 390 -6.12 40.36 -5.66
C LEU A 390 -4.63 40.54 -5.32
N ASN A 391 -3.80 40.68 -6.36
CA ASN A 391 -2.38 41.03 -6.21
C ASN A 391 -2.14 42.45 -6.75
N LEU A 392 -1.48 43.27 -5.93
CA LEU A 392 -1.26 44.70 -6.17
C LEU A 392 0.22 45.02 -6.48
N GLY A 393 1.00 44.00 -6.86
CA GLY A 393 2.40 44.09 -7.29
C GLY A 393 2.60 44.27 -8.79
N VAL A 394 1.51 44.18 -9.56
CA VAL A 394 1.35 44.82 -10.87
C VAL A 394 0.00 45.51 -10.90
N LEU A 395 -0.01 46.81 -11.23
CA LEU A 395 -1.21 47.58 -11.54
C LEU A 395 -0.96 48.36 -12.83
N ILE A 396 -1.93 48.39 -13.75
CA ILE A 396 -1.86 49.22 -14.97
C ILE A 396 -3.06 50.16 -14.93
N ALA A 397 -2.88 51.44 -15.25
CA ALA A 397 -4.00 52.37 -15.36
C ALA A 397 -3.75 53.48 -16.39
N LYS A 398 -4.82 53.88 -17.09
CA LYS A 398 -4.81 55.16 -17.81
C LYS A 398 -4.94 56.30 -16.80
N ARG A 399 -4.31 57.44 -17.11
CA ARG A 399 -4.29 58.63 -16.25
C ARG A 399 -5.71 59.02 -15.83
N GLY A 400 -5.98 59.04 -14.53
CA GLY A 400 -7.30 59.36 -13.98
C GLY A 400 -8.39 58.30 -14.24
N ALA A 401 -8.04 57.01 -14.38
CA ALA A 401 -8.99 55.90 -14.52
C ALA A 401 -10.11 55.93 -13.46
N GLN A 402 -11.35 55.65 -13.87
CA GLN A 402 -12.51 55.80 -12.99
C GLN A 402 -12.50 54.79 -11.82
N PHE A 403 -12.04 53.57 -12.07
CA PHE A 403 -11.87 52.56 -11.03
C PHE A 403 -10.97 53.04 -9.88
N LEU A 404 -9.80 53.62 -10.19
CA LEU A 404 -8.88 54.14 -9.17
C LEU A 404 -9.49 55.29 -8.36
N LYS A 405 -10.32 56.15 -8.97
CA LYS A 405 -11.03 57.22 -8.25
C LYS A 405 -12.06 56.68 -7.26
N ILE A 406 -12.79 55.64 -7.66
CA ILE A 406 -13.77 54.97 -6.79
C ILE A 406 -13.04 54.23 -5.66
N TRP A 407 -11.91 53.57 -5.96
CA TRP A 407 -11.11 52.88 -4.96
C TRP A 407 -10.45 53.84 -3.96
N LYS A 408 -9.82 54.95 -4.40
CA LYS A 408 -9.33 55.98 -3.48
C LYS A 408 -10.45 56.51 -2.57
N LYS A 409 -11.61 56.85 -3.14
CA LYS A 409 -12.75 57.30 -2.34
C LYS A 409 -13.24 56.24 -1.34
N SER A 410 -13.13 54.95 -1.66
CA SER A 410 -13.42 53.87 -0.69
C SER A 410 -12.33 53.75 0.37
N MET A 411 -11.05 54.01 0.09
CA MET A 411 -10.02 54.13 1.14
C MET A 411 -10.33 55.30 2.10
N GLU A 412 -10.72 56.46 1.55
CA GLU A 412 -11.11 57.67 2.29
C GLU A 412 -12.37 57.48 3.18
N GLN A 413 -13.21 56.46 2.90
CA GLN A 413 -14.51 56.25 3.56
C GLN A 413 -14.56 54.98 4.42
N ASP A 414 -13.99 53.88 3.93
CA ASP A 414 -14.03 52.54 4.53
C ASP A 414 -12.69 52.14 5.18
N GLY A 415 -11.64 52.96 5.04
CA GLY A 415 -10.27 52.68 5.47
C GLY A 415 -9.45 51.91 4.42
N TYR A 416 -8.12 51.95 4.53
CA TYR A 416 -7.18 51.35 3.58
C TYR A 416 -7.40 49.84 3.45
N LYS A 417 -7.94 49.43 2.30
CA LYS A 417 -8.28 48.04 1.97
C LYS A 417 -7.93 47.76 0.51
N ALA A 418 -7.59 46.49 0.24
CA ALA A 418 -7.45 45.99 -1.11
C ALA A 418 -8.80 46.09 -1.87
N PRO A 419 -8.77 46.15 -3.22
CA PRO A 419 -9.90 46.66 -4.00
C PRO A 419 -11.06 45.68 -4.21
N GLU A 420 -11.06 44.49 -3.62
CA GLU A 420 -12.03 43.41 -3.87
C GLU A 420 -13.48 43.88 -3.79
N ALA A 421 -13.82 44.69 -2.78
CA ALA A 421 -15.17 45.23 -2.59
C ALA A 421 -15.58 46.26 -3.65
N VAL A 422 -14.61 46.91 -4.31
CA VAL A 422 -14.81 47.85 -5.42
C VAL A 422 -14.90 47.09 -6.74
N VAL A 423 -13.98 46.13 -6.97
CA VAL A 423 -13.99 45.22 -8.13
C VAL A 423 -15.32 44.49 -8.22
N ALA A 424 -15.81 43.90 -7.12
CA ALA A 424 -17.08 43.17 -7.08
C ALA A 424 -18.32 44.03 -7.37
N ARG A 425 -18.21 45.36 -7.31
CA ARG A 425 -19.28 46.32 -7.65
C ARG A 425 -19.13 46.97 -9.02
N HIS A 426 -17.91 46.92 -9.61
CA HIS A 426 -17.51 47.69 -10.79
C HIS A 426 -16.61 46.89 -11.74
N LEU A 427 -16.99 45.64 -12.04
CA LEU A 427 -16.30 44.75 -12.99
C LEU A 427 -16.21 45.31 -14.42
N ASP A 428 -17.01 46.33 -14.74
CA ASP A 428 -17.00 47.07 -16.01
C ASP A 428 -15.85 48.08 -16.12
N LEU A 429 -15.26 48.51 -14.99
CA LEU A 429 -14.23 49.55 -14.93
C LEU A 429 -12.79 49.02 -14.78
N VAL A 430 -12.61 47.70 -14.64
CA VAL A 430 -11.33 47.07 -14.36
C VAL A 430 -11.23 45.67 -14.96
N HIS A 431 -10.12 45.38 -15.64
CA HIS A 431 -9.80 44.02 -16.06
C HIS A 431 -9.04 43.31 -14.94
N VAL A 432 -9.63 42.25 -14.38
CA VAL A 432 -8.91 41.35 -13.48
C VAL A 432 -8.17 40.33 -14.33
N GLU A 433 -6.88 40.54 -14.51
CA GLU A 433 -6.00 39.59 -15.17
C GLU A 433 -5.80 38.37 -14.26
N ASP A 434 -5.62 37.20 -14.89
CA ASP A 434 -5.35 35.95 -14.21
C ASP A 434 -4.00 36.00 -13.45
N SER A 435 -3.61 34.86 -12.89
CA SER A 435 -2.29 34.55 -12.36
C SER A 435 -1.09 34.98 -13.23
N SER A 436 -1.25 35.26 -14.53
CA SER A 436 -0.19 35.55 -15.52
C SER A 436 0.77 36.71 -15.18
N LEU A 437 0.38 37.60 -14.26
CA LEU A 437 1.20 38.72 -13.76
C LEU A 437 1.87 38.45 -12.40
N TYR A 438 1.61 37.29 -11.78
CA TYR A 438 1.98 36.98 -10.40
C TYR A 438 2.62 35.60 -10.21
N ARG A 439 2.02 34.52 -10.74
CA ARG A 439 2.39 33.11 -10.52
C ARG A 439 2.07 32.22 -11.74
N PRO A 440 2.61 30.99 -11.87
CA PRO A 440 2.22 30.06 -12.93
C PRO A 440 0.73 29.70 -12.86
N ARG A 441 0.14 29.37 -14.01
CA ARG A 441 -1.34 29.27 -14.16
C ARG A 441 -2.00 28.06 -13.47
N TRP A 442 -1.22 27.04 -13.11
CA TRP A 442 -1.74 25.73 -12.67
C TRP A 442 -1.55 25.44 -11.18
N THR A 443 -1.11 26.41 -10.39
CA THR A 443 -0.55 26.19 -9.04
C THR A 443 -1.27 27.00 -7.95
N ASP A 444 -2.46 26.58 -7.53
CA ASP A 444 -3.16 27.09 -6.34
C ASP A 444 -2.53 26.50 -5.08
N GLY A 445 -1.60 27.25 -4.48
CA GLY A 445 -0.61 26.74 -3.53
C GLY A 445 0.84 26.90 -4.00
N TRP A 446 1.07 27.75 -5.01
CA TRP A 446 2.40 28.16 -5.50
C TRP A 446 3.32 28.69 -4.39
N ASP A 447 4.53 28.13 -4.32
CA ASP A 447 5.64 28.64 -3.54
C ASP A 447 6.68 29.32 -4.47
N PRO A 448 6.88 30.65 -4.41
CA PRO A 448 7.88 31.36 -5.21
C PRO A 448 9.32 30.89 -5.03
N LEU A 449 9.66 30.23 -3.90
CA LEU A 449 10.96 29.57 -3.73
C LEU A 449 11.26 28.58 -4.88
N SER A 450 10.21 28.04 -5.49
CA SER A 450 10.28 27.14 -6.65
C SER A 450 11.07 27.71 -7.83
N ILE A 451 11.06 29.02 -8.13
CA ILE A 451 11.87 29.54 -9.25
C ILE A 451 13.36 29.60 -8.93
N TYR A 452 13.75 29.71 -7.66
CA TYR A 452 15.16 29.72 -7.24
C TYR A 452 15.78 28.34 -7.37
N TYR A 453 14.99 27.28 -7.13
CA TYR A 453 15.48 25.91 -7.10
C TYR A 453 15.06 25.05 -8.31
N ASN A 454 13.93 25.30 -8.97
CA ASN A 454 13.42 24.47 -10.09
C ASN A 454 13.49 25.20 -11.43
N ASN A 455 13.41 24.42 -12.51
CA ASN A 455 13.01 24.92 -13.83
C ASN A 455 11.49 24.80 -13.96
N VAL A 456 10.84 25.94 -14.21
CA VAL A 456 9.40 26.16 -14.11
C VAL A 456 8.90 26.68 -15.46
N ASP A 457 7.77 26.16 -15.94
CA ASP A 457 7.13 26.74 -17.12
C ASP A 457 6.52 28.11 -16.77
N LEU A 458 7.03 29.14 -17.44
CA LEU A 458 6.60 30.53 -17.33
C LEU A 458 6.09 31.06 -18.68
N ASP A 459 5.83 30.20 -19.67
CA ASP A 459 5.46 30.66 -21.02
C ASP A 459 4.06 31.31 -21.06
N SER A 460 3.19 31.02 -20.07
CA SER A 460 1.92 31.72 -19.86
C SER A 460 2.04 33.11 -19.23
N ASN A 461 3.22 33.50 -18.73
CA ASN A 461 3.35 34.64 -17.83
C ASN A 461 3.94 35.88 -18.50
N TYR A 462 3.37 37.03 -18.16
CA TYR A 462 3.87 38.36 -18.47
C TYR A 462 4.84 38.86 -17.39
N ALA A 463 4.58 38.51 -16.13
CA ALA A 463 5.44 38.79 -14.98
C ALA A 463 5.35 37.68 -13.93
N ILE A 464 6.33 37.66 -13.02
CA ILE A 464 6.41 36.71 -11.90
C ILE A 464 6.87 37.47 -10.63
N LYS A 465 6.26 37.16 -9.49
CA LYS A 465 6.69 37.69 -8.19
C LYS A 465 7.91 36.91 -7.68
N LEU A 466 8.92 37.62 -7.19
CA LEU A 466 10.15 37.02 -6.66
C LEU A 466 10.02 36.61 -5.18
N GLU A 467 9.30 37.38 -4.35
CA GLU A 467 9.13 37.17 -2.89
C GLU A 467 10.44 36.90 -2.10
N TYR A 468 11.61 37.26 -2.65
CA TYR A 468 12.92 36.81 -2.17
C TYR A 468 13.26 37.23 -0.72
N ASP A 469 12.62 38.28 -0.20
CA ASP A 469 12.70 38.69 1.21
C ASP A 469 12.20 37.62 2.19
N LYS A 470 11.22 36.81 1.79
CA LYS A 470 10.63 35.72 2.59
C LYS A 470 11.59 34.55 2.84
N TYR A 471 12.65 34.46 2.04
CA TYR A 471 13.61 33.35 2.02
C TYR A 471 15.06 33.80 2.26
N ASN A 472 15.30 35.11 2.40
CA ASN A 472 16.62 35.73 2.65
C ASN A 472 17.73 35.24 1.69
N LEU A 473 17.43 35.22 0.38
CA LEU A 473 18.37 34.77 -0.65
C LEU A 473 19.31 35.91 -1.09
N GLU A 474 20.62 35.71 -0.93
CA GLU A 474 21.68 36.69 -1.26
C GLU A 474 22.40 36.37 -2.58
N GLU A 475 21.64 36.18 -3.65
CA GLU A 475 22.19 35.91 -4.99
C GLU A 475 22.98 37.11 -5.55
N THR A 476 24.03 36.82 -6.32
CA THR A 476 24.98 37.80 -6.90
C THR A 476 25.21 37.54 -8.39
N PRO A 477 25.84 38.45 -9.16
CA PRO A 477 26.25 38.20 -10.54
C PRO A 477 27.06 36.92 -10.72
N GLU A 478 27.90 36.58 -9.73
CA GLU A 478 28.76 35.40 -9.73
C GLU A 478 27.97 34.12 -9.50
N THR A 479 27.01 34.11 -8.56
CA THR A 479 26.18 32.92 -8.29
C THR A 479 25.23 32.63 -9.46
N ILE A 480 24.61 33.65 -10.06
CA ILE A 480 23.71 33.45 -11.21
C ILE A 480 24.42 32.91 -12.46
N THR A 481 25.76 32.89 -12.54
CA THR A 481 26.46 32.15 -13.63
C THR A 481 26.29 30.63 -13.52
N LYS A 482 26.02 30.11 -12.32
CA LYS A 482 25.99 28.67 -11.98
C LYS A 482 24.59 28.09 -11.79
N LEU A 483 23.58 28.93 -11.52
CA LEU A 483 22.21 28.47 -11.23
C LEU A 483 21.51 27.91 -12.48
N ASP A 484 21.35 26.59 -12.58
CA ASP A 484 20.56 25.92 -13.64
C ASP A 484 19.07 25.86 -13.26
N THR A 485 18.51 27.02 -12.88
CA THR A 485 17.16 27.19 -12.32
C THR A 485 16.45 28.38 -12.96
N SER A 486 15.12 28.47 -12.83
CA SER A 486 14.30 29.49 -13.50
C SER A 486 14.80 30.91 -13.20
N PHE A 487 14.99 31.22 -11.92
CA PHE A 487 15.55 32.50 -11.48
C PHE A 487 16.95 32.73 -12.08
N GLY A 488 17.81 31.70 -12.10
CA GLY A 488 19.11 31.77 -12.75
C GLY A 488 19.01 32.16 -14.23
N HIS A 489 18.17 31.46 -15.01
CA HIS A 489 17.95 31.77 -16.43
C HIS A 489 17.39 33.18 -16.63
N LEU A 490 16.41 33.59 -15.83
CA LEU A 490 15.81 34.92 -15.89
C LEU A 490 16.82 36.02 -15.56
N ALA A 491 17.51 35.91 -14.43
CA ALA A 491 18.54 36.85 -13.97
C ALA A 491 19.69 36.96 -14.97
N ARG A 492 20.20 35.84 -15.50
CA ARG A 492 21.18 35.84 -16.59
C ARG A 492 20.66 36.61 -17.81
N SER A 493 19.40 36.41 -18.19
CA SER A 493 18.81 37.06 -19.39
C SER A 493 18.67 38.58 -19.30
N VAL A 494 18.72 39.19 -18.10
CA VAL A 494 18.65 40.65 -17.90
C VAL A 494 19.97 41.27 -17.42
N TYR A 495 20.87 40.47 -16.83
CA TYR A 495 22.14 40.95 -16.28
C TYR A 495 23.37 40.58 -17.13
N LEU A 496 23.41 39.37 -17.70
CA LEU A 496 24.54 38.87 -18.50
C LEU A 496 24.23 38.98 -20.00
N THR A 497 24.63 40.10 -20.61
CA THR A 497 24.29 40.45 -22.01
C THR A 497 25.23 39.85 -23.06
N SER A 498 26.19 39.01 -22.66
CA SER A 498 27.22 38.41 -23.53
C SER A 498 26.90 36.93 -23.88
N PRO A 499 26.85 36.55 -25.17
CA PRO A 499 26.61 35.17 -25.57
C PRO A 499 27.61 34.14 -25.04
N ASN A 500 28.85 34.56 -24.76
CA ASN A 500 29.90 33.67 -24.25
C ASN A 500 29.65 33.18 -22.82
N ASP A 501 28.85 33.91 -22.04
CA ASP A 501 28.55 33.55 -20.65
C ASP A 501 27.35 32.60 -20.57
N VAL A 502 26.38 32.77 -21.47
CA VAL A 502 25.28 31.81 -21.70
C VAL A 502 25.81 30.45 -22.20
N ALA A 503 26.81 30.46 -23.09
CA ALA A 503 27.44 29.24 -23.59
C ALA A 503 28.22 28.45 -22.52
N LYS A 504 28.71 29.12 -21.47
CA LYS A 504 29.35 28.47 -20.31
C LYS A 504 28.36 27.95 -19.27
N SER A 505 27.13 28.48 -19.23
CA SER A 505 26.12 28.12 -18.22
C SER A 505 25.19 26.96 -18.63
N GLN A 506 25.52 26.19 -19.67
CA GLN A 506 24.74 25.01 -20.05
C GLN A 506 25.38 23.74 -19.46
N ARG A 507 24.63 22.97 -18.66
CA ARG A 507 25.07 21.66 -18.17
C ARG A 507 25.46 20.76 -19.34
N SER A 508 26.73 20.33 -19.38
CA SER A 508 27.07 19.08 -20.05
C SER A 508 26.51 17.93 -19.20
N PRO A 509 25.61 17.08 -19.72
CA PRO A 509 25.01 16.02 -18.91
C PRO A 509 26.07 15.03 -18.44
N ILE A 510 26.07 14.70 -17.14
CA ILE A 510 26.91 13.65 -16.58
C ILE A 510 26.71 12.36 -17.39
N SER A 511 27.81 11.84 -17.94
CA SER A 511 27.78 10.64 -18.78
C SER A 511 27.88 9.38 -17.91
N PRO A 512 27.11 8.31 -18.21
CA PRO A 512 27.23 7.05 -17.49
C PRO A 512 28.61 6.42 -17.69
N ASN A 513 29.12 5.77 -16.65
CA ASN A 513 30.31 4.92 -16.75
C ASN A 513 30.00 3.70 -17.63
N ARG A 514 31.03 3.09 -18.24
CA ARG A 514 30.85 1.88 -19.07
C ARG A 514 30.36 0.67 -18.27
N GLU A 515 30.72 0.62 -17.00
CA GLU A 515 30.37 -0.44 -16.05
C GLU A 515 29.59 0.16 -14.87
N ALA A 516 28.79 -0.66 -14.20
CA ALA A 516 28.01 -0.25 -13.03
C ALA A 516 28.92 -0.03 -11.80
N VAL A 517 29.19 1.23 -11.47
CA VAL A 517 30.08 1.65 -10.37
C VAL A 517 29.43 1.63 -8.98
N VAL A 518 28.09 1.63 -8.92
CA VAL A 518 27.33 1.42 -7.69
C VAL A 518 27.18 -0.09 -7.43
N PRO A 519 27.52 -0.63 -6.24
CA PRO A 519 27.24 -2.03 -5.89
C PRO A 519 25.76 -2.40 -6.02
N ASN A 520 25.45 -3.66 -6.39
CA ASN A 520 24.08 -4.18 -6.36
C ASN A 520 23.70 -4.70 -4.96
N GLU A 521 23.92 -3.86 -3.95
CA GLU A 521 23.52 -4.08 -2.56
C GLU A 521 22.51 -2.99 -2.19
N VAL A 522 21.29 -3.39 -1.80
CA VAL A 522 20.29 -2.47 -1.25
C VAL A 522 20.46 -2.36 0.27
N HIS A 523 20.26 -1.17 0.81
CA HIS A 523 20.33 -0.87 2.23
C HIS A 523 19.03 -0.24 2.70
N PHE A 524 18.34 -0.90 3.63
CA PHE A 524 17.31 -0.31 4.47
C PHE A 524 17.91 0.00 5.85
N VAL A 525 17.44 1.07 6.48
CA VAL A 525 17.82 1.51 7.83
C VAL A 525 16.53 1.74 8.62
N TRP A 526 16.47 1.28 9.87
CA TRP A 526 15.35 1.49 10.80
C TRP A 526 15.86 1.29 12.22
N PHE A 527 15.54 2.18 13.16
CA PHE A 527 15.91 2.03 14.57
C PHE A 527 14.68 2.08 15.50
N ASP A 528 14.71 1.37 16.62
CA ASP A 528 13.56 1.28 17.55
C ASP A 528 13.27 2.63 18.24
N GLY A 529 14.31 3.44 18.40
CA GLY A 529 14.19 4.83 18.85
C GLY A 529 13.59 5.78 17.80
N ALA A 530 13.33 5.34 16.57
CA ALA A 530 12.70 6.16 15.54
C ALA A 530 11.24 6.50 15.86
N SER A 531 10.73 7.58 15.25
CA SER A 531 9.33 8.04 15.32
C SER A 531 8.27 7.01 14.90
N ARG A 532 8.71 5.82 14.47
CA ARG A 532 7.96 4.72 13.85
C ARG A 532 7.78 3.49 14.76
N GLY A 533 8.60 3.32 15.79
CA GLY A 533 8.59 2.19 16.74
C GLY A 533 8.92 0.81 16.13
N SER A 534 8.71 -0.25 16.91
CA SER A 534 9.11 -1.63 16.61
C SER A 534 8.20 -2.43 15.66
N LYS A 535 7.10 -1.87 15.14
CA LYS A 535 6.06 -2.66 14.44
C LYS A 535 6.33 -2.83 12.94
N PHE A 536 6.72 -4.05 12.53
CA PHE A 536 6.93 -4.37 11.10
C PHE A 536 5.64 -4.82 10.40
N GLU A 537 4.99 -3.90 9.68
CA GLU A 537 3.69 -4.13 9.02
C GLU A 537 3.81 -4.60 7.56
N PHE A 538 2.70 -5.11 7.01
CA PHE A 538 2.56 -5.54 5.61
C PHE A 538 3.12 -4.53 4.61
N ARG A 539 2.88 -3.23 4.85
CA ARG A 539 3.36 -2.14 4.01
C ARG A 539 4.90 -2.10 3.91
N HIS A 540 5.62 -2.31 5.02
CA HIS A 540 7.09 -2.37 5.04
C HIS A 540 7.62 -3.63 4.31
N PHE A 541 6.90 -4.76 4.42
CA PHE A 541 7.19 -5.96 3.63
C PHE A 541 7.07 -5.71 2.11
N LEU A 542 6.11 -4.89 1.65
CA LEU A 542 6.00 -4.51 0.23
C LEU A 542 7.25 -3.76 -0.25
N SER A 543 7.76 -2.75 0.48
CA SER A 543 8.98 -2.04 0.10
C SER A 543 10.21 -2.97 0.00
N VAL A 544 10.42 -3.84 0.99
CA VAL A 544 11.52 -4.81 0.99
C VAL A 544 11.37 -5.82 -0.16
N LYS A 545 10.15 -6.29 -0.43
CA LYS A 545 9.86 -7.21 -1.55
C LYS A 545 10.06 -6.53 -2.92
N ALA A 546 9.77 -5.24 -3.04
CA ALA A 546 9.97 -4.47 -4.27
C ALA A 546 11.45 -4.25 -4.61
N ALA A 547 12.31 -4.13 -3.59
CA ALA A 547 13.76 -4.08 -3.77
C ALA A 547 14.33 -5.37 -4.41
N TRP A 548 13.77 -6.53 -4.08
CA TRP A 548 14.07 -7.77 -4.78
C TRP A 548 13.39 -7.81 -6.17
N ASP A 549 12.06 -7.83 -6.22
CA ASP A 549 11.28 -8.15 -7.42
C ASP A 549 11.53 -7.19 -8.60
N TYR A 550 11.70 -5.91 -8.31
CA TYR A 550 11.73 -4.86 -9.32
C TYR A 550 13.06 -4.13 -9.39
N VAL A 551 13.62 -3.65 -8.27
CA VAL A 551 14.93 -2.95 -8.26
C VAL A 551 16.05 -3.88 -8.74
N GLY A 552 15.93 -5.19 -8.48
CA GLY A 552 16.88 -6.22 -8.91
C GLY A 552 18.03 -6.41 -7.93
N ALA A 553 17.81 -6.16 -6.64
CA ALA A 553 18.82 -6.23 -5.59
C ALA A 553 19.53 -7.59 -5.53
N GLY A 554 20.85 -7.59 -5.70
CA GLY A 554 21.69 -8.80 -5.55
C GLY A 554 21.80 -9.26 -4.10
N LYS A 555 21.75 -8.31 -3.16
CA LYS A 555 21.58 -8.51 -1.71
C LYS A 555 20.74 -7.37 -1.15
N VAL A 556 20.02 -7.63 -0.08
CA VAL A 556 19.35 -6.61 0.75
C VAL A 556 19.96 -6.66 2.14
N PHE A 557 20.46 -5.55 2.64
CA PHE A 557 20.87 -5.39 4.03
C PHE A 557 19.82 -4.55 4.76
N PHE A 558 19.53 -4.95 5.99
CA PHE A 558 18.61 -4.25 6.87
C PHE A 558 19.39 -3.92 8.16
N HIS A 559 19.80 -2.66 8.29
CA HIS A 559 20.64 -2.19 9.39
C HIS A 559 19.74 -1.64 10.50
N THR A 560 19.85 -2.20 11.70
CA THR A 560 18.86 -1.99 12.76
C THR A 560 19.33 -2.41 14.15
N ASP A 561 18.81 -1.75 15.18
CA ASP A 561 18.86 -2.17 16.59
C ASP A 561 17.55 -2.83 17.04
N ALA A 562 16.50 -2.77 16.21
CA ALA A 562 15.13 -3.11 16.58
C ALA A 562 14.84 -4.61 16.54
N SER A 563 14.09 -5.08 17.54
CA SER A 563 13.65 -6.47 17.67
C SER A 563 12.23 -6.66 17.12
N PHE A 564 12.08 -6.58 15.80
CA PHE A 564 10.79 -6.82 15.13
C PHE A 564 10.27 -8.26 15.32
N ASP A 565 8.94 -8.41 15.33
CA ASP A 565 8.23 -9.68 15.31
C ASP A 565 7.08 -9.69 14.26
N GLY A 566 6.37 -10.83 14.17
CA GLY A 566 5.21 -11.02 13.31
C GLY A 566 5.50 -11.51 11.89
N VAL A 567 4.47 -12.07 11.25
CA VAL A 567 4.54 -12.79 9.97
C VAL A 567 5.18 -11.99 8.81
N TRP A 568 5.10 -10.67 8.83
CA TRP A 568 5.69 -9.81 7.80
C TRP A 568 7.21 -9.67 7.94
N TRP A 569 7.73 -9.72 9.16
CA TRP A 569 9.16 -9.75 9.43
C TRP A 569 9.74 -11.15 9.19
N ASP A 570 9.03 -12.21 9.64
CA ASP A 570 9.42 -13.60 9.38
C ASP A 570 9.65 -13.84 7.87
N ARG A 571 8.71 -13.40 7.02
CA ARG A 571 8.81 -13.49 5.55
C ARG A 571 9.95 -12.69 4.91
N VAL A 572 10.58 -11.75 5.64
CA VAL A 572 11.80 -11.03 5.25
C VAL A 572 13.04 -11.82 5.66
N ILE A 573 13.13 -12.27 6.92
CA ILE A 573 14.32 -12.96 7.44
C ILE A 573 14.47 -14.41 6.93
N GLU A 574 13.41 -15.00 6.37
CA GLU A 574 13.46 -16.29 5.65
C GLU A 574 14.19 -16.23 4.30
N ARG A 575 14.59 -15.04 3.82
CA ARG A 575 15.18 -14.86 2.48
C ARG A 575 16.70 -14.91 2.51
N GLU A 576 17.30 -15.84 1.76
CA GLU A 576 18.76 -16.06 1.71
C GLU A 576 19.57 -14.83 1.25
N ASN A 577 18.96 -13.94 0.45
CA ASN A 577 19.57 -12.70 -0.03
C ASN A 577 19.35 -11.49 0.92
N VAL A 578 18.60 -11.65 2.01
CA VAL A 578 18.45 -10.64 3.07
C VAL A 578 19.49 -10.87 4.16
N LYS A 579 20.07 -9.79 4.68
CA LYS A 579 21.02 -9.80 5.79
C LYS A 579 20.67 -8.73 6.80
N ILE A 580 20.27 -9.16 8.00
CA ILE A 580 20.15 -8.27 9.16
C ILE A 580 21.56 -7.89 9.62
N VAL A 581 21.77 -6.61 9.86
CA VAL A 581 23.02 -6.04 10.39
C VAL A 581 22.65 -5.34 11.71
N PRO A 582 23.04 -5.91 12.87
CA PRO A 582 22.92 -5.22 14.14
C PRO A 582 23.81 -3.97 14.12
N GLU A 583 23.19 -2.80 14.16
CA GLU A 583 23.84 -1.49 14.11
C GLU A 583 22.99 -0.50 14.91
N ASN A 584 23.64 0.41 15.64
CA ASN A 584 22.93 1.46 16.41
C ASN A 584 22.80 2.73 15.57
N ALA A 585 21.76 3.51 15.83
CA ALA A 585 21.55 4.81 15.20
C ALA A 585 22.77 5.74 15.40
N SER A 586 23.28 6.33 14.31
CA SER A 586 24.46 7.19 14.34
C SER A 586 24.20 8.50 15.11
N ASP A 587 24.94 8.70 16.20
CA ASP A 587 24.81 9.85 17.11
C ASP A 587 25.40 11.17 16.56
N SER A 588 26.06 11.13 15.41
CA SER A 588 26.84 12.23 14.87
C SER A 588 27.07 12.12 13.36
N LEU A 589 27.10 13.26 12.67
CA LEU A 589 27.42 13.36 11.26
C LEU A 589 28.58 14.34 11.09
N ASP A 590 29.75 13.83 10.70
CA ASP A 590 31.00 14.59 10.52
C ASP A 590 31.43 15.44 11.73
N GLY A 591 31.19 14.90 12.93
CA GLY A 591 31.48 15.56 14.21
C GLY A 591 30.38 16.49 14.72
N VAL A 592 29.28 16.66 13.99
CA VAL A 592 28.09 17.39 14.47
C VAL A 592 27.13 16.39 15.15
N PRO A 593 26.70 16.61 16.40
CA PRO A 593 25.76 15.72 17.07
C PRO A 593 24.39 15.63 16.37
N VAL A 594 23.83 14.43 16.32
CA VAL A 594 22.53 14.12 15.70
C VAL A 594 21.66 13.41 16.74
N THR A 595 20.65 14.12 17.24
CA THR A 595 19.82 13.68 18.39
C THR A 595 18.36 13.39 18.03
N ILE A 596 17.94 13.70 16.81
CA ILE A 596 16.59 13.43 16.30
C ILE A 596 16.65 12.12 15.49
N PRO A 597 15.86 11.08 15.83
CA PRO A 597 16.03 9.74 15.25
C PRO A 597 15.97 9.67 13.72
N ASP A 598 15.01 10.35 13.10
CA ASP A 598 14.86 10.44 11.63
C ASP A 598 16.11 11.06 10.95
N HIS A 599 16.86 11.88 11.69
CA HIS A 599 18.14 12.45 11.24
C HIS A 599 19.29 11.44 11.41
N GLN A 600 19.23 10.59 12.44
CA GLN A 600 20.19 9.51 12.69
C GLN A 600 20.06 8.39 11.62
N GLU A 601 18.86 8.08 11.16
CA GLU A 601 18.65 7.20 9.99
C GLU A 601 19.43 7.71 8.76
N LEU A 602 19.31 9.00 8.44
CA LEU A 602 20.04 9.63 7.32
C LEU A 602 21.55 9.65 7.55
N ALA A 603 22.02 10.02 8.74
CA ALA A 603 23.44 10.02 9.07
C ALA A 603 24.06 8.62 8.91
N THR A 604 23.35 7.58 9.37
CA THR A 604 23.77 6.18 9.24
C THR A 604 23.78 5.73 7.78
N ALA A 605 22.72 6.04 7.02
CA ALA A 605 22.65 5.75 5.58
C ALA A 605 23.79 6.39 4.78
N LEU A 606 24.16 7.64 5.10
CA LEU A 606 25.32 8.31 4.50
C LEU A 606 26.65 7.62 4.87
N GLY A 607 26.84 7.21 6.12
CA GLY A 607 28.02 6.45 6.55
C GLY A 607 28.15 5.09 5.85
N ILE A 608 27.05 4.36 5.71
CA ILE A 608 26.97 3.09 4.96
C ILE A 608 27.35 3.31 3.49
N LEU A 609 26.72 4.29 2.82
CA LEU A 609 26.99 4.57 1.40
C LEU A 609 28.39 5.11 1.16
N GLN A 610 28.96 5.89 2.09
CA GLN A 610 30.32 6.40 1.94
C GLN A 610 31.37 5.31 2.11
N SER A 611 31.14 4.35 3.02
CA SER A 611 32.08 3.24 3.28
C SER A 611 31.95 2.07 2.30
N ARG A 612 30.71 1.72 1.89
CA ARG A 612 30.40 0.53 1.07
C ARG A 612 29.86 0.85 -0.31
N GLY A 613 29.23 2.01 -0.49
CA GLY A 613 28.33 2.27 -1.60
C GLY A 613 27.06 1.42 -1.53
N GLY A 614 26.29 1.40 -2.62
CA GLY A 614 25.06 0.63 -2.76
C GLY A 614 23.87 1.51 -3.10
N ILE A 615 22.67 1.00 -2.83
CA ILE A 615 21.39 1.67 -3.07
C ILE A 615 20.67 1.78 -1.73
N TYR A 616 20.65 2.97 -1.13
CA TYR A 616 19.78 3.24 0.02
C TYR A 616 18.34 3.42 -0.45
N LEU A 617 17.41 2.79 0.26
CA LEU A 617 15.97 3.00 0.14
C LEU A 617 15.39 3.26 1.54
N ASN A 618 14.60 4.32 1.70
CA ASN A 618 13.74 4.47 2.87
C ASN A 618 12.66 3.37 2.84
N ILE A 619 12.20 2.94 4.01
CA ILE A 619 11.29 1.79 4.15
C ILE A 619 9.88 2.05 3.59
N ASP A 620 9.54 3.29 3.25
CA ASP A 620 8.30 3.69 2.58
C ASP A 620 8.46 3.86 1.05
N VAL A 621 9.56 3.38 0.46
CA VAL A 621 9.79 3.41 -0.99
C VAL A 621 9.47 2.06 -1.65
N ILE A 622 8.55 2.06 -2.62
CA ILE A 622 8.36 0.94 -3.54
C ILE A 622 9.14 1.18 -4.85
N GLY A 623 10.02 0.23 -5.17
CA GLY A 623 10.66 0.14 -6.48
C GLY A 623 9.77 -0.52 -7.54
N LEU A 624 9.84 -0.03 -8.77
CA LEU A 624 8.94 -0.37 -9.88
C LEU A 624 9.67 -0.92 -11.12
N LYS A 625 10.98 -0.66 -11.21
CA LYS A 625 11.87 -1.08 -12.30
C LYS A 625 13.28 -1.35 -11.77
N SER A 626 14.09 -2.06 -12.56
CA SER A 626 15.48 -2.31 -12.19
C SER A 626 16.29 -1.02 -12.16
N PHE A 627 17.08 -0.82 -11.10
CA PHE A 627 17.94 0.35 -10.95
C PHE A 627 19.24 0.24 -11.76
N GLU A 628 19.44 -0.81 -12.57
CA GLU A 628 20.69 -1.00 -13.32
C GLU A 628 21.16 0.23 -14.10
N PRO A 629 20.30 0.96 -14.87
CA PRO A 629 20.73 2.18 -15.56
C PRO A 629 21.27 3.28 -14.64
N LEU A 630 20.82 3.29 -13.38
CA LEU A 630 21.18 4.29 -12.36
C LEU A 630 22.51 3.94 -11.68
N ARG A 631 22.89 2.65 -11.67
CA ARG A 631 24.15 2.15 -11.11
C ARG A 631 25.39 2.54 -11.92
N HIS A 632 25.21 3.06 -13.13
CA HIS A 632 26.30 3.56 -13.99
C HIS A 632 26.77 4.99 -13.62
N TYR A 633 26.08 5.72 -12.74
CA TYR A 633 26.51 7.05 -12.29
C TYR A 633 27.22 6.96 -10.93
N GLY A 634 28.09 7.93 -10.63
CA GLY A 634 28.84 7.95 -9.36
C GLY A 634 27.94 8.12 -8.13
N VAL A 635 26.97 9.02 -8.24
CA VAL A 635 25.80 9.13 -7.35
C VAL A 635 24.56 9.39 -8.20
N THR A 636 23.43 8.80 -7.83
CA THR A 636 22.10 9.14 -8.37
C THR A 636 21.14 9.40 -7.21
N MET A 637 20.39 10.51 -7.27
CA MET A 637 19.33 10.86 -6.31
C MET A 637 18.10 11.39 -7.04
N GLY A 638 16.92 11.20 -6.44
CA GLY A 638 15.68 11.82 -6.93
C GLY A 638 15.60 13.32 -6.62
N ARG A 639 14.76 14.05 -7.35
CA ARG A 639 14.35 15.42 -7.03
C ARG A 639 13.28 15.41 -5.92
N SER A 640 13.37 16.31 -4.94
CA SER A 640 12.33 16.56 -3.94
C SER A 640 11.57 17.88 -4.22
N ILE A 641 10.72 18.33 -3.30
CA ILE A 641 9.97 19.60 -3.46
C ILE A 641 10.93 20.81 -3.49
N HIS A 642 11.85 20.89 -2.53
CA HIS A 642 12.77 22.02 -2.35
C HIS A 642 14.22 21.70 -2.79
N GLY A 643 14.57 20.43 -3.03
CA GLY A 643 15.96 20.03 -3.25
C GLY A 643 16.12 18.62 -3.85
N LEU A 644 16.98 17.78 -3.26
CA LEU A 644 17.07 16.36 -3.60
C LEU A 644 16.31 15.52 -2.56
N SER A 645 15.80 14.37 -2.99
CA SER A 645 15.19 13.39 -2.09
C SER A 645 16.28 12.52 -1.46
N ASN A 646 16.27 12.45 -0.14
CA ASN A 646 17.10 11.55 0.65
C ASN A 646 16.52 10.12 0.74
N ALA A 647 15.30 9.88 0.24
CA ALA A 647 14.64 8.57 0.35
C ALA A 647 15.17 7.51 -0.63
N VAL A 648 15.84 7.92 -1.70
CA VAL A 648 16.54 7.03 -2.63
C VAL A 648 17.90 7.61 -3.01
N ILE A 649 18.98 6.91 -2.64
CA ILE A 649 20.35 7.34 -2.88
C ILE A 649 21.16 6.15 -3.41
N CYS A 650 21.53 6.19 -4.69
CA CYS A 650 22.49 5.25 -5.28
C CYS A 650 23.88 5.88 -5.21
N SER A 651 24.90 5.19 -4.68
CA SER A 651 26.28 5.72 -4.63
C SER A 651 27.34 4.64 -4.78
N LYS A 652 28.45 4.97 -5.46
CA LYS A 652 29.71 4.23 -5.32
C LYS A 652 30.28 4.42 -3.89
N PRO A 653 31.09 3.48 -3.36
CA PRO A 653 31.90 3.75 -2.17
C PRO A 653 32.88 4.91 -2.40
N GLY A 654 33.21 5.64 -1.33
CA GLY A 654 34.15 6.76 -1.39
C GLY A 654 33.71 7.87 -2.34
N SER A 655 32.42 8.21 -2.33
CA SER A 655 31.88 9.25 -3.20
C SER A 655 32.34 10.65 -2.77
N GLU A 656 32.75 11.46 -3.74
CA GLU A 656 33.12 12.85 -3.52
C GLU A 656 31.89 13.73 -3.23
N PHE A 657 30.77 13.46 -3.89
CA PHE A 657 29.52 14.18 -3.63
C PHE A 657 29.00 13.91 -2.22
N LEU A 658 28.92 12.64 -1.79
CA LEU A 658 28.48 12.31 -0.43
C LEU A 658 29.45 12.89 0.60
N LYS A 659 30.76 12.88 0.34
CA LYS A 659 31.73 13.56 1.20
C LYS A 659 31.43 15.06 1.33
N LEU A 660 31.25 15.78 0.21
CA LEU A 660 30.95 17.22 0.23
C LEU A 660 29.63 17.54 0.95
N TRP A 661 28.62 16.68 0.78
CA TRP A 661 27.34 16.81 1.49
C TRP A 661 27.50 16.55 2.98
N THR A 662 28.17 15.49 3.39
CA THR A 662 28.52 15.21 4.79
C THR A 662 29.34 16.35 5.42
N GLU A 663 30.33 16.90 4.71
CA GLU A 663 31.13 18.05 5.15
C GLU A 663 30.35 19.37 5.23
N SER A 664 29.20 19.49 4.54
CA SER A 664 28.34 20.67 4.65
C SER A 664 27.69 20.79 6.04
N PHE A 665 27.40 19.66 6.71
CA PHE A 665 26.79 19.65 8.04
C PHE A 665 27.67 20.31 9.10
N ARG A 666 29.00 20.43 8.91
CA ARG A 666 29.86 21.24 9.81
C ARG A 666 29.44 22.72 9.92
N LYS A 667 28.58 23.22 9.02
CA LYS A 667 27.99 24.57 9.05
C LYS A 667 26.57 24.60 9.64
N PHE A 668 26.07 23.48 10.14
CA PHE A 668 24.74 23.34 10.71
C PHE A 668 24.56 24.20 11.96
N GLY A 669 23.37 24.76 12.11
CA GLY A 669 22.86 25.33 13.34
C GLY A 669 21.48 24.75 13.61
N GLU A 670 21.09 24.69 14.88
CA GLU A 670 19.85 24.07 15.34
C GLU A 670 18.62 24.56 14.54
N GLY A 671 17.71 23.63 14.22
CA GLY A 671 16.45 23.93 13.53
C GLY A 671 16.50 24.05 12.00
N LYS A 672 17.60 23.66 11.32
CA LYS A 672 17.72 23.75 9.85
C LYS A 672 17.86 22.41 9.10
N TRP A 673 17.50 21.27 9.70
CA TRP A 673 17.93 19.97 9.16
C TRP A 673 17.39 19.67 7.76
N ASP A 674 16.12 19.97 7.47
CA ASP A 674 15.53 19.74 6.15
C ASP A 674 16.26 20.48 5.02
N VAL A 675 16.76 21.70 5.31
CA VAL A 675 17.61 22.47 4.39
C VAL A 675 18.91 21.72 4.10
N PHE A 676 19.58 21.19 5.13
CA PHE A 676 20.83 20.42 4.95
C PHE A 676 20.59 18.99 4.38
N ALA A 677 19.41 18.42 4.58
CA ALA A 677 19.05 17.09 4.09
C ALA A 677 18.51 17.08 2.64
N SER A 678 18.02 18.22 2.13
CA SER A 678 17.39 18.33 0.81
C SER A 678 17.93 19.48 -0.05
N GLU A 679 17.96 20.72 0.46
CA GLU A 679 18.34 21.91 -0.33
C GLU A 679 19.86 22.00 -0.56
N GLU A 680 20.66 21.79 0.48
CA GLU A 680 22.12 21.82 0.43
C GLU A 680 22.74 20.78 -0.53
N PRO A 681 22.32 19.50 -0.58
CA PRO A 681 22.82 18.58 -1.60
C PRO A 681 22.40 19.00 -3.01
N PHE A 682 21.25 19.66 -3.20
CA PHE A 682 20.90 20.24 -4.49
C PHE A 682 21.80 21.44 -4.86
N ARG A 683 22.10 22.32 -3.90
CA ARG A 683 23.05 23.43 -4.06
C ARG A 683 24.44 22.91 -4.47
N LEU A 684 24.93 21.89 -3.77
CA LEU A 684 26.20 21.21 -4.07
C LEU A 684 26.19 20.52 -5.45
N ALA A 685 25.06 19.95 -5.88
CA ALA A 685 24.92 19.35 -7.21
C ALA A 685 24.92 20.40 -8.33
N ASN A 686 24.44 21.62 -8.08
CA ASN A 686 24.52 22.73 -9.03
C ASN A 686 25.92 23.34 -9.11
N GLU A 687 26.67 23.38 -7.99
CA GLU A 687 28.09 23.75 -8.00
C GLU A 687 28.97 22.69 -8.66
N ASN A 688 28.60 21.40 -8.53
CA ASN A 688 29.41 20.26 -8.98
C ASN A 688 28.60 19.28 -9.87
N PRO A 689 28.06 19.72 -11.03
CA PRO A 689 27.12 18.95 -11.86
C PRO A 689 27.73 17.72 -12.56
N HIS A 690 29.00 17.41 -12.30
CA HIS A 690 29.71 16.24 -12.78
C HIS A 690 29.83 15.13 -11.72
N LEU A 691 29.42 15.36 -10.47
CA LEU A 691 29.51 14.39 -9.37
C LEU A 691 28.22 13.61 -9.10
N LEU A 692 27.05 14.14 -9.49
CA LEU A 692 25.75 13.55 -9.21
C LEU A 692 24.80 13.59 -10.43
N ARG A 693 24.05 12.52 -10.64
CA ARG A 693 22.90 12.42 -11.54
C ARG A 693 21.61 12.74 -10.77
N ILE A 694 20.89 13.78 -11.21
CA ILE A 694 19.53 14.07 -10.71
C ILE A 694 18.51 13.30 -11.57
N GLU A 695 17.57 12.64 -10.91
CA GLU A 695 16.39 12.05 -11.52
C GLU A 695 15.15 12.89 -11.17
N GLU A 696 14.72 13.75 -12.10
CA GLU A 696 13.74 14.83 -11.86
C GLU A 696 12.35 14.34 -11.42
N TYR A 697 11.91 13.16 -11.90
CA TYR A 697 10.59 12.60 -11.57
C TYR A 697 10.61 11.11 -11.27
N SER A 698 11.75 10.41 -11.46
CA SER A 698 11.72 8.94 -11.54
C SER A 698 11.96 8.21 -10.21
N LEU A 699 12.44 8.90 -9.17
CA LEU A 699 12.91 8.30 -7.90
C LEU A 699 12.23 8.82 -6.63
N PHE A 700 11.15 9.58 -6.73
CA PHE A 700 10.51 10.20 -5.55
C PHE A 700 8.97 10.16 -5.61
N ARG A 701 8.37 10.79 -6.62
CA ARG A 701 6.92 10.92 -6.77
C ARG A 701 6.49 10.74 -8.24
N PRO A 702 5.21 10.49 -8.54
CA PRO A 702 4.73 10.53 -9.92
C PRO A 702 4.77 11.93 -10.51
N GLU A 703 4.56 12.03 -11.82
CA GLU A 703 4.37 13.29 -12.56
C GLU A 703 2.97 13.88 -12.26
N LEU A 704 2.80 14.42 -11.06
CA LEU A 704 1.53 14.96 -10.51
C LEU A 704 1.34 16.45 -10.79
N SER A 705 0.07 16.86 -10.93
CA SER A 705 -0.37 18.25 -11.07
C SER A 705 -0.05 19.13 -9.86
N HIS A 706 -0.25 18.61 -8.64
CA HIS A 706 -0.01 19.36 -7.42
C HIS A 706 0.75 18.55 -6.36
N TRP A 707 1.31 19.24 -5.36
CA TRP A 707 2.10 18.60 -4.29
C TRP A 707 1.23 18.04 -3.16
N SER A 708 -0.02 18.51 -3.02
CA SER A 708 -1.03 17.92 -2.14
C SER A 708 -1.52 16.54 -2.61
N ASP A 709 -1.30 16.21 -3.88
CA ASP A 709 -1.85 15.01 -4.54
C ASP A 709 -1.10 13.71 -4.16
N LEU A 710 -0.33 13.69 -3.06
CA LEU A 710 0.22 12.42 -2.53
C LEU A 710 -0.90 11.43 -2.16
N ASP A 711 -2.03 11.95 -1.67
CA ASP A 711 -3.23 11.15 -1.40
C ASP A 711 -3.84 10.56 -2.69
N ALA A 712 -3.50 11.09 -3.87
CA ALA A 712 -3.92 10.52 -5.17
C ALA A 712 -3.28 9.16 -5.46
N LEU A 713 -2.13 8.82 -4.85
CA LEU A 713 -1.61 7.45 -4.90
C LEU A 713 -2.58 6.45 -4.27
N TYR A 714 -3.29 6.86 -3.22
CA TYR A 714 -4.20 6.02 -2.45
C TYR A 714 -5.66 6.12 -2.92
N THR A 715 -6.04 7.20 -3.61
CA THR A 715 -7.43 7.49 -4.01
C THR A 715 -7.69 7.54 -5.52
N GLN A 716 -6.65 7.62 -6.36
CA GLN A 716 -6.77 7.79 -7.81
C GLN A 716 -5.85 6.82 -8.57
N ASN A 717 -6.00 6.75 -9.89
CA ASN A 717 -5.13 6.00 -10.79
C ASN A 717 -4.19 6.97 -11.54
N VAL A 718 -2.90 6.92 -11.22
CA VAL A 718 -1.85 7.85 -11.64
C VAL A 718 -0.82 7.11 -12.48
N SER A 719 -0.39 7.68 -13.61
CA SER A 719 0.62 7.04 -14.45
C SER A 719 1.99 7.02 -13.76
N LEU A 720 2.55 5.81 -13.64
CA LEU A 720 3.91 5.56 -13.14
C LEU A 720 4.87 5.14 -14.27
N GLU A 721 4.52 5.38 -15.55
CA GLU A 721 5.30 4.91 -16.71
C GLU A 721 6.75 5.38 -16.67
N ASN A 722 7.03 6.57 -16.15
CA ASN A 722 8.38 7.14 -16.05
C ASN A 722 9.14 6.74 -14.77
N ASN A 723 8.47 6.27 -13.71
CA ASN A 723 9.08 6.03 -12.40
C ASN A 723 9.94 4.75 -12.35
N PHE A 724 11.12 4.83 -11.73
CA PHE A 724 11.89 3.70 -11.20
C PHE A 724 11.44 3.35 -9.77
N ALA A 725 11.06 4.35 -8.97
CA ALA A 725 10.51 4.19 -7.62
C ALA A 725 9.55 5.33 -7.24
N VAL A 726 8.76 5.10 -6.19
CA VAL A 726 7.87 6.08 -5.57
C VAL A 726 7.95 5.95 -4.04
N GLN A 727 8.09 7.07 -3.34
CA GLN A 727 7.95 7.16 -1.89
C GLN A 727 6.46 7.32 -1.53
N LEU A 728 6.00 6.57 -0.53
CA LEU A 728 4.58 6.39 -0.25
C LEU A 728 4.06 7.17 0.97
N PHE A 729 4.93 7.65 1.86
CA PHE A 729 4.54 8.44 3.04
C PHE A 729 3.39 7.78 3.82
N TYR A 730 3.61 6.56 4.30
CA TYR A 730 2.54 5.65 4.76
C TYR A 730 1.58 6.22 5.82
N ASP A 731 1.96 7.26 6.55
CA ASP A 731 1.10 7.90 7.54
C ASP A 731 -0.06 8.70 6.89
N LYS A 732 0.07 9.09 5.61
CA LYS A 732 -0.99 9.70 4.79
C LYS A 732 -2.17 8.76 4.53
N LEU A 733 -1.93 7.45 4.54
CA LEU A 733 -2.95 6.43 4.29
C LEU A 733 -4.03 6.41 5.40
N GLY A 734 -3.73 6.90 6.61
CA GLY A 734 -4.69 7.05 7.71
C GLY A 734 -5.24 5.75 8.31
N LYS A 735 -4.94 4.59 7.73
CA LYS A 735 -5.34 3.26 8.22
C LYS A 735 -4.24 2.22 8.02
N GLN A 736 -4.33 1.12 8.74
CA GLN A 736 -3.63 -0.12 8.37
C GLN A 736 -4.24 -0.70 7.09
N ILE A 737 -3.40 -1.42 6.34
CA ILE A 737 -3.75 -2.20 5.16
C ILE A 737 -3.09 -3.56 5.30
N ASP A 738 -3.83 -4.62 5.00
CA ASP A 738 -3.35 -5.99 4.94
C ASP A 738 -3.31 -6.53 3.50
N GLN A 739 -3.03 -7.84 3.37
CA GLN A 739 -3.00 -8.53 2.08
C GLN A 739 -4.38 -8.63 1.40
N TYR A 740 -5.49 -8.57 2.13
CA TYR A 740 -6.84 -8.72 1.59
C TYR A 740 -7.42 -7.38 1.12
N ASP A 741 -7.19 -6.31 1.88
CA ASP A 741 -7.55 -4.92 1.59
C ASP A 741 -7.19 -4.54 0.13
N ILE A 742 -5.96 -4.86 -0.28
CA ILE A 742 -5.42 -4.47 -1.58
C ILE A 742 -6.13 -5.12 -2.77
N LEU A 743 -6.88 -6.22 -2.59
CA LEU A 743 -7.54 -6.93 -3.69
C LEU A 743 -8.56 -6.05 -4.42
N GLY A 744 -9.33 -5.23 -3.69
CA GLY A 744 -10.36 -4.37 -4.25
C GLY A 744 -9.91 -2.94 -4.62
N MET A 745 -8.69 -2.53 -4.27
CA MET A 745 -8.29 -1.12 -4.36
C MET A 745 -8.00 -0.65 -5.78
N GLU A 746 -8.91 0.12 -6.38
CA GLU A 746 -8.77 0.65 -7.75
C GLU A 746 -7.63 1.70 -7.89
N SER A 747 -7.09 2.21 -6.80
CA SER A 747 -6.04 3.22 -6.78
C SER A 747 -4.65 2.70 -7.15
N THR A 748 -3.76 3.64 -7.47
CA THR A 748 -2.36 3.41 -7.87
C THR A 748 -1.60 2.54 -6.87
N PHE A 749 -1.76 2.81 -5.56
CA PHE A 749 -1.18 2.00 -4.49
C PHE A 749 -1.75 0.58 -4.49
N GLY A 750 -3.07 0.42 -4.65
CA GLY A 750 -3.72 -0.89 -4.77
C GLY A 750 -3.16 -1.70 -5.94
N TRP A 751 -3.01 -1.08 -7.11
CA TRP A 751 -2.38 -1.67 -8.29
C TRP A 751 -0.92 -2.09 -8.00
N MET A 752 -0.10 -1.22 -7.43
CA MET A 752 1.29 -1.55 -7.06
C MET A 752 1.35 -2.74 -6.10
N ALA A 753 0.55 -2.70 -5.03
CA ALA A 753 0.56 -3.71 -3.98
C ALA A 753 0.05 -5.08 -4.49
N ARG A 754 -1.05 -5.13 -5.26
CA ARG A 754 -1.53 -6.38 -5.90
C ARG A 754 -0.53 -6.97 -6.88
N LYS A 755 0.09 -6.11 -7.69
CA LYS A 755 1.04 -6.55 -8.72
C LYS A 755 2.33 -7.07 -8.12
N LEU A 756 2.75 -6.49 -6.99
CA LEU A 756 3.87 -7.00 -6.20
C LEU A 756 3.51 -8.30 -5.47
N PHE A 757 2.39 -8.33 -4.75
CA PHE A 757 2.04 -9.41 -3.83
C PHE A 757 1.39 -10.63 -4.52
N TYR A 758 0.33 -10.42 -5.29
CA TYR A 758 -0.45 -11.46 -5.97
C TYR A 758 -0.11 -11.63 -7.46
N ARG A 759 0.75 -10.78 -8.03
CA ARG A 759 0.99 -10.67 -9.49
C ARG A 759 -0.26 -10.32 -10.31
N LEU A 760 -1.22 -9.61 -9.69
CA LEU A 760 -2.44 -9.14 -10.35
C LEU A 760 -2.32 -7.66 -10.74
N ASN A 761 -2.68 -7.31 -11.98
CA ASN A 761 -2.75 -5.90 -12.41
C ASN A 761 -4.11 -5.29 -11.99
N GLU A 762 -5.21 -5.86 -12.50
CA GLU A 762 -6.56 -5.34 -12.24
C GLU A 762 -6.98 -5.48 -10.77
N PRO A 763 -7.83 -4.58 -10.25
CA PRO A 763 -8.57 -4.83 -9.02
C PRO A 763 -9.50 -6.02 -9.22
N VAL A 764 -9.63 -6.86 -8.19
CA VAL A 764 -10.57 -7.98 -8.19
C VAL A 764 -11.73 -7.61 -7.29
N LEU A 765 -12.69 -6.90 -7.90
CA LEU A 765 -13.92 -6.46 -7.25
C LEU A 765 -14.72 -7.68 -6.77
N ARG A 766 -15.30 -7.61 -5.55
CA ARG A 766 -16.40 -8.51 -5.20
C ARG A 766 -17.59 -8.17 -6.09
N GLY A 767 -17.77 -8.93 -7.17
CA GLY A 767 -19.08 -9.09 -7.79
C GLY A 767 -20.06 -9.76 -6.82
N GLU A 768 -21.34 -9.84 -7.21
CA GLU A 768 -22.40 -10.37 -6.34
C GLU A 768 -22.08 -11.80 -5.86
N GLU A 769 -22.05 -11.97 -4.54
CA GLU A 769 -21.92 -13.28 -3.90
C GLU A 769 -23.17 -14.13 -4.21
N PRO A 770 -23.05 -15.47 -4.35
CA PRO A 770 -24.17 -16.31 -4.75
C PRO A 770 -25.30 -16.23 -3.73
N LEU A 771 -26.55 -16.09 -4.20
CA LEU A 771 -27.71 -16.22 -3.32
C LEU A 771 -27.91 -17.70 -2.91
N PRO A 772 -28.33 -17.98 -1.67
CA PRO A 772 -28.64 -19.33 -1.24
C PRO A 772 -29.89 -19.87 -1.95
N HIS A 773 -29.85 -21.14 -2.36
CA HIS A 773 -31.03 -21.87 -2.82
C HIS A 773 -32.03 -22.09 -1.66
N ASP A 774 -33.32 -22.19 -1.98
CA ASP A 774 -34.37 -22.48 -0.99
C ASP A 774 -34.20 -23.84 -0.29
N HIS A 775 -33.49 -24.76 -0.94
CA HIS A 775 -33.26 -26.14 -0.52
C HIS A 775 -31.76 -26.48 -0.50
N TYR A 776 -31.40 -27.58 0.17
CA TYR A 776 -30.00 -28.02 0.23
C TYR A 776 -29.59 -28.66 -1.11
N VAL A 777 -28.71 -27.98 -1.86
CA VAL A 777 -28.12 -28.49 -3.11
C VAL A 777 -26.87 -29.33 -2.87
N VAL A 778 -26.23 -29.18 -1.71
CA VAL A 778 -25.10 -30.01 -1.27
C VAL A 778 -25.65 -31.25 -0.54
N PRO A 779 -25.34 -32.48 -1.00
CA PRO A 779 -25.63 -33.72 -0.27
C PRO A 779 -25.04 -33.75 1.14
N ASN A 780 -25.65 -34.47 2.08
CA ASN A 780 -25.13 -34.62 3.45
C ASN A 780 -24.10 -35.76 3.57
N ILE A 781 -23.32 -35.97 2.50
CA ILE A 781 -22.34 -37.05 2.35
C ILE A 781 -20.97 -36.45 2.62
N PHE A 782 -20.24 -37.05 3.55
CA PHE A 782 -18.92 -36.58 3.98
C PHE A 782 -17.84 -37.50 3.38
N HIS A 783 -16.78 -36.91 2.85
CA HIS A 783 -15.74 -37.58 2.10
C HIS A 783 -14.37 -37.31 2.71
N TYR A 784 -13.62 -38.38 2.96
CA TYR A 784 -12.22 -38.33 3.37
C TYR A 784 -11.36 -39.10 2.35
N VAL A 785 -10.08 -38.74 2.23
CA VAL A 785 -9.09 -39.49 1.44
C VAL A 785 -8.01 -40.04 2.37
N TRP A 786 -7.78 -41.35 2.33
CA TRP A 786 -6.80 -42.06 3.15
C TRP A 786 -5.82 -42.80 2.24
N PHE A 787 -4.62 -42.24 2.06
CA PHE A 787 -3.61 -42.80 1.18
C PHE A 787 -2.40 -43.32 1.94
N THR A 788 -1.89 -44.47 1.51
CA THR A 788 -0.85 -45.29 2.15
C THR A 788 -1.30 -45.99 3.45
N CYS A 789 -0.60 -47.07 3.81
CA CYS A 789 -0.87 -47.82 5.03
C CYS A 789 -0.15 -47.18 6.23
N HIS A 790 -0.90 -46.49 7.08
CA HIS A 790 -0.44 -45.93 8.36
C HIS A 790 -1.55 -46.03 9.42
N ASP A 791 -1.23 -45.87 10.70
CA ASP A 791 -2.17 -46.09 11.80
C ASP A 791 -3.27 -45.01 11.91
N PHE A 792 -4.47 -45.45 12.30
CA PHE A 792 -5.59 -44.56 12.57
C PHE A 792 -5.47 -43.96 13.98
N ARG A 793 -5.07 -42.70 14.03
CA ARG A 793 -4.76 -41.94 15.25
C ARG A 793 -5.99 -41.27 15.87
N PHE A 794 -5.90 -40.88 17.14
CA PHE A 794 -7.07 -40.43 17.91
C PHE A 794 -7.75 -39.18 17.33
N HIS A 795 -6.99 -38.23 16.77
CA HIS A 795 -7.58 -37.03 16.15
C HIS A 795 -8.36 -37.35 14.86
N HIS A 796 -7.98 -38.40 14.11
CA HIS A 796 -8.78 -38.89 12.98
C HIS A 796 -10.15 -39.40 13.47
N LEU A 797 -10.18 -40.12 14.60
CA LEU A 797 -11.40 -40.59 15.24
C LEU A 797 -12.28 -39.42 15.73
N LEU A 798 -11.68 -38.38 16.33
CA LEU A 798 -12.39 -37.15 16.68
C LEU A 798 -13.00 -36.49 15.45
N SER A 799 -12.26 -36.36 14.34
CA SER A 799 -12.81 -35.80 13.09
C SER A 799 -14.03 -36.59 12.61
N VAL A 800 -13.93 -37.91 12.43
CA VAL A 800 -15.05 -38.73 11.93
C VAL A 800 -16.23 -38.77 12.91
N LYS A 801 -15.97 -38.87 14.23
CA LYS A 801 -17.03 -38.74 15.27
C LYS A 801 -17.69 -37.37 15.23
N SER A 802 -16.97 -36.28 14.94
CA SER A 802 -17.56 -34.95 14.83
C SER A 802 -18.53 -34.83 13.64
N MET A 803 -18.21 -35.42 12.49
CA MET A 803 -19.11 -35.41 11.32
C MET A 803 -20.39 -36.21 11.59
N TYR A 804 -20.29 -37.36 12.24
CA TYR A 804 -21.45 -38.15 12.63
C TYR A 804 -22.28 -37.47 13.75
N LEU A 805 -21.65 -37.11 14.87
CA LEU A 805 -22.36 -36.65 16.07
C LEU A 805 -22.79 -35.18 16.01
N ARG A 806 -22.03 -34.31 15.32
CA ARG A 806 -22.23 -32.84 15.33
C ARG A 806 -22.69 -32.32 13.98
N ALA A 807 -22.06 -32.71 12.88
CA ALA A 807 -22.53 -32.32 11.53
C ALA A 807 -23.81 -33.08 11.10
N LYS A 808 -24.09 -34.22 11.74
CA LYS A 808 -25.20 -35.15 11.44
C LYS A 808 -25.12 -35.71 10.02
N ALA A 809 -23.96 -36.24 9.64
CA ALA A 809 -23.73 -36.88 8.34
C ALA A 809 -24.73 -38.02 8.04
N ASP A 810 -25.31 -38.03 6.83
CA ASP A 810 -26.17 -39.15 6.36
C ASP A 810 -25.31 -40.36 5.98
N ARG A 811 -24.11 -40.10 5.44
CA ARG A 811 -23.10 -41.07 4.99
C ARG A 811 -21.71 -40.46 5.18
N ILE A 812 -20.74 -41.27 5.58
CA ILE A 812 -19.31 -40.91 5.61
C ILE A 812 -18.55 -41.93 4.77
N ILE A 813 -17.76 -41.47 3.81
CA ILE A 813 -17.05 -42.32 2.85
C ILE A 813 -15.55 -42.03 2.89
N ILE A 814 -14.76 -43.05 3.22
CA ILE A 814 -13.30 -43.02 3.18
C ILE A 814 -12.85 -43.64 1.86
N TRP A 815 -12.24 -42.82 1.00
CA TRP A 815 -11.62 -43.23 -0.26
C TRP A 815 -10.17 -43.61 -0.02
N THR A 816 -9.75 -44.83 -0.40
CA THR A 816 -8.44 -45.34 0.03
C THR A 816 -7.79 -46.37 -0.89
N ASP A 817 -6.46 -46.42 -0.90
CA ASP A 817 -5.65 -47.50 -1.48
C ASP A 817 -5.22 -48.56 -0.43
N CYS A 818 -5.38 -48.27 0.86
CA CYS A 818 -5.06 -49.18 1.97
C CYS A 818 -5.96 -48.92 3.18
N THR A 819 -6.92 -49.81 3.44
CA THR A 819 -7.89 -49.69 4.54
C THR A 819 -7.21 -49.34 5.88
N PRO A 820 -7.72 -48.35 6.66
CA PRO A 820 -7.13 -47.99 7.95
C PRO A 820 -7.12 -49.14 8.96
N SER A 821 -6.24 -49.03 9.96
CA SER A 821 -6.11 -50.02 11.04
C SER A 821 -5.78 -49.36 12.39
N GLY A 822 -5.99 -50.12 13.48
CA GLY A 822 -5.68 -49.71 14.85
C GLY A 822 -6.92 -49.57 15.74
N HIS A 823 -6.73 -49.44 17.05
CA HIS A 823 -7.83 -49.43 18.03
C HIS A 823 -8.89 -48.35 17.76
N ASN A 824 -8.45 -47.14 17.40
CA ASN A 824 -9.34 -46.03 17.06
C ASN A 824 -10.15 -46.30 15.78
N TRP A 825 -9.63 -47.12 14.86
CA TRP A 825 -10.35 -47.53 13.65
C TRP A 825 -11.43 -48.57 13.97
N ASP A 826 -11.10 -49.58 14.78
CA ASP A 826 -12.08 -50.57 15.25
C ASP A 826 -13.22 -49.88 16.02
N GLU A 827 -12.92 -48.80 16.75
CA GLU A 827 -13.92 -47.93 17.35
C GLU A 827 -14.75 -47.14 16.32
N ALA A 828 -14.14 -46.51 15.31
CA ALA A 828 -14.87 -45.80 14.27
C ALA A 828 -15.88 -46.71 13.55
N VAL A 829 -15.46 -47.92 13.17
CA VAL A 829 -16.30 -48.92 12.49
C VAL A 829 -17.44 -49.44 13.40
N ARG A 830 -17.19 -49.54 14.71
CA ARG A 830 -18.16 -50.01 15.71
C ARG A 830 -19.22 -48.96 16.05
N ASP A 831 -18.81 -47.70 16.23
CA ASP A 831 -19.65 -46.63 16.76
C ASP A 831 -20.39 -45.82 15.67
N ILE A 832 -19.95 -45.88 14.42
CA ILE A 832 -20.40 -44.99 13.33
C ILE A 832 -21.06 -45.83 12.21
N PRO A 833 -22.37 -46.16 12.31
CA PRO A 833 -23.06 -47.06 11.38
C PRO A 833 -23.27 -46.50 9.96
N VAL A 834 -22.88 -45.25 9.72
CA VAL A 834 -22.93 -44.56 8.42
C VAL A 834 -21.56 -44.51 7.72
N LEU A 835 -20.55 -45.19 8.27
CA LEU A 835 -19.18 -45.21 7.76
C LEU A 835 -18.99 -46.28 6.67
N GLU A 836 -18.47 -45.86 5.52
CA GLU A 836 -18.13 -46.70 4.37
C GLU A 836 -16.65 -46.57 4.01
N VAL A 837 -16.03 -47.69 3.63
CA VAL A 837 -14.70 -47.71 2.99
C VAL A 837 -14.86 -48.03 1.51
N ARG A 838 -14.22 -47.24 0.64
CA ARG A 838 -14.27 -47.40 -0.82
C ARG A 838 -12.85 -47.36 -1.39
N GLN A 839 -12.52 -48.33 -2.23
CA GLN A 839 -11.19 -48.41 -2.85
C GLN A 839 -11.04 -47.34 -3.95
N ARG A 840 -9.93 -46.59 -3.90
CA ARG A 840 -9.54 -45.53 -4.84
C ARG A 840 -8.01 -45.50 -4.92
N GLY A 841 -7.44 -45.71 -6.11
CA GLY A 841 -5.99 -45.58 -6.31
C GLY A 841 -5.53 -44.12 -6.26
N GLN A 842 -4.27 -43.89 -5.90
CA GLN A 842 -3.68 -42.56 -5.94
C GLN A 842 -3.41 -42.12 -7.39
N PRO A 843 -3.70 -40.88 -7.79
CA PRO A 843 -3.29 -40.35 -9.11
C PRO A 843 -1.76 -40.21 -9.21
N SER A 844 -1.19 -40.66 -10.34
CA SER A 844 0.24 -40.55 -10.66
C SER A 844 0.61 -39.22 -11.33
N ASP A 845 -0.33 -38.65 -12.08
CA ASP A 845 -0.18 -37.45 -12.89
C ASP A 845 -1.53 -36.74 -13.05
N ILE A 846 -1.51 -35.48 -13.49
CA ILE A 846 -2.72 -34.76 -13.89
C ILE A 846 -2.43 -33.86 -15.10
N TRP A 847 -3.15 -34.09 -16.22
CA TRP A 847 -2.81 -33.57 -17.55
C TRP A 847 -1.35 -33.81 -17.99
N GLY A 848 -0.73 -34.90 -17.53
CA GLY A 848 0.68 -35.21 -17.79
C GLY A 848 1.69 -34.52 -16.87
N ASN A 849 1.25 -33.66 -15.94
CA ASN A 849 2.09 -33.15 -14.86
C ASN A 849 2.21 -34.24 -13.78
N VAL A 850 3.42 -34.77 -13.54
CA VAL A 850 3.66 -35.86 -12.58
C VAL A 850 3.46 -35.37 -11.14
N ILE A 851 2.83 -36.20 -10.29
CA ILE A 851 2.56 -35.90 -8.88
C ILE A 851 3.36 -36.86 -8.00
N ASN A 852 4.38 -36.37 -7.32
CA ASN A 852 5.21 -37.15 -6.40
C ASN A 852 4.69 -37.05 -4.97
N ASN A 853 4.18 -35.89 -4.57
CA ASN A 853 3.69 -35.62 -3.22
C ASN A 853 2.30 -36.24 -2.98
N VAL A 854 2.21 -37.21 -2.05
CA VAL A 854 0.94 -37.83 -1.62
C VAL A 854 -0.12 -36.80 -1.15
N PRO A 855 0.23 -35.69 -0.47
CA PRO A 855 -0.73 -34.61 -0.19
C PRO A 855 -1.38 -34.02 -1.45
N HIS A 856 -0.61 -33.68 -2.49
CA HIS A 856 -1.18 -33.19 -3.75
C HIS A 856 -2.02 -34.25 -4.48
N ARG A 857 -1.71 -35.55 -4.30
CA ARG A 857 -2.58 -36.63 -4.79
C ARG A 857 -3.94 -36.61 -4.09
N SER A 858 -3.97 -36.32 -2.78
CA SER A 858 -5.22 -36.08 -2.03
C SER A 858 -5.95 -34.81 -2.51
N ASP A 859 -5.23 -33.73 -2.81
CA ASP A 859 -5.79 -32.47 -3.35
C ASP A 859 -6.52 -32.69 -4.68
N ILE A 860 -6.05 -33.63 -5.48
CA ILE A 860 -6.69 -34.02 -6.74
C ILE A 860 -7.86 -34.97 -6.48
N THR A 861 -7.68 -36.03 -5.68
CA THR A 861 -8.76 -36.99 -5.37
C THR A 861 -9.94 -36.34 -4.65
N ARG A 862 -9.73 -35.35 -3.76
CA ARG A 862 -10.82 -34.60 -3.12
C ARG A 862 -11.69 -33.86 -4.13
N MET A 863 -11.08 -33.28 -5.17
CA MET A 863 -11.81 -32.63 -6.25
C MET A 863 -12.54 -33.64 -7.15
N GLU A 864 -11.94 -34.81 -7.43
CA GLU A 864 -12.60 -35.87 -8.18
C GLU A 864 -13.89 -36.35 -7.50
N VAL A 865 -13.83 -36.66 -6.19
CA VAL A 865 -14.99 -37.22 -5.48
C VAL A 865 -16.10 -36.19 -5.30
N LEU A 866 -15.76 -34.91 -5.11
CA LEU A 866 -16.76 -33.83 -5.11
C LEU A 866 -17.39 -33.60 -6.50
N LYS A 867 -16.66 -33.83 -7.60
CA LYS A 867 -17.25 -33.83 -8.95
C LYS A 867 -18.16 -35.05 -9.17
N GLU A 868 -17.76 -36.22 -8.67
CA GLU A 868 -18.47 -37.49 -8.88
C GLU A 868 -19.73 -37.62 -8.01
N TYR A 869 -19.72 -37.13 -6.77
CA TYR A 869 -20.79 -37.28 -5.77
C TYR A 869 -21.38 -35.96 -5.25
N GLY A 870 -20.66 -34.84 -5.35
CA GLY A 870 -20.92 -33.66 -4.52
C GLY A 870 -20.59 -33.95 -3.05
N GLY A 871 -21.24 -33.24 -2.14
CA GLY A 871 -21.14 -33.47 -0.70
C GLY A 871 -20.14 -32.54 -0.04
N VAL A 872 -19.50 -33.04 1.02
CA VAL A 872 -18.56 -32.31 1.86
C VAL A 872 -17.24 -33.07 1.90
N TYR A 873 -16.13 -32.45 1.49
CA TYR A 873 -14.80 -32.99 1.74
C TYR A 873 -14.26 -32.51 3.07
N VAL A 874 -13.52 -33.38 3.75
CA VAL A 874 -12.97 -33.18 5.10
C VAL A 874 -11.57 -33.77 5.20
N ASP A 875 -10.58 -32.98 5.64
CA ASP A 875 -9.27 -33.45 6.09
C ASP A 875 -9.30 -33.98 7.54
N TRP A 876 -8.36 -34.85 7.89
CA TRP A 876 -8.38 -35.71 9.09
C TRP A 876 -8.29 -35.00 10.44
N ASP A 877 -7.99 -33.71 10.42
CA ASP A 877 -7.87 -32.79 11.54
C ASP A 877 -8.86 -31.62 11.45
N VAL A 878 -9.94 -31.79 10.67
CA VAL A 878 -11.11 -30.91 10.67
C VAL A 878 -12.17 -31.46 11.63
N PHE A 879 -12.63 -30.64 12.58
CA PHE A 879 -13.75 -30.99 13.48
C PHE A 879 -14.99 -30.15 13.16
N ALA A 880 -16.16 -30.81 13.04
CA ALA A 880 -17.45 -30.14 12.97
C ALA A 880 -18.05 -29.89 14.36
N MET A 881 -18.51 -28.67 14.62
CA MET A 881 -19.14 -28.27 15.87
C MET A 881 -20.67 -28.36 15.83
N LYS A 882 -21.29 -28.18 14.65
CA LYS A 882 -22.76 -28.22 14.42
C LYS A 882 -23.12 -28.49 12.94
N PRO A 883 -24.39 -28.77 12.58
CA PRO A 883 -24.80 -29.09 11.21
C PRO A 883 -24.61 -27.94 10.21
N PHE A 884 -24.09 -28.25 9.02
CA PHE A 884 -23.74 -27.26 7.99
C PHE A 884 -24.94 -26.76 7.16
N HIS A 885 -26.17 -26.79 7.72
CA HIS A 885 -27.40 -26.60 6.97
C HIS A 885 -27.47 -25.30 6.14
N PRO A 886 -27.09 -24.11 6.64
CA PRO A 886 -27.12 -22.89 5.82
C PRO A 886 -26.13 -22.94 4.66
N LEU A 887 -24.91 -23.42 4.89
CA LEU A 887 -23.84 -23.51 3.89
C LEU A 887 -24.17 -24.54 2.79
N ARG A 888 -24.95 -25.58 3.11
CA ARG A 888 -25.43 -26.58 2.14
C ARG A 888 -26.46 -26.05 1.11
N ARG A 889 -26.86 -24.78 1.23
CA ARG A 889 -27.73 -24.07 0.27
C ARG A 889 -27.00 -23.38 -0.88
N PHE A 890 -25.66 -23.38 -0.89
CA PHE A 890 -24.88 -22.75 -1.96
C PHE A 890 -24.28 -23.82 -2.89
N ASP A 891 -24.01 -23.46 -4.14
CA ASP A 891 -23.43 -24.36 -5.14
C ASP A 891 -22.04 -24.89 -4.72
N PHE A 892 -21.25 -24.04 -4.08
CA PHE A 892 -19.89 -24.33 -3.62
C PHE A 892 -19.51 -23.40 -2.46
N VAL A 893 -18.82 -23.92 -1.44
CA VAL A 893 -18.35 -23.16 -0.26
C VAL A 893 -16.96 -23.64 0.14
N MET A 894 -16.07 -22.70 0.46
CA MET A 894 -14.79 -22.95 1.15
C MET A 894 -14.61 -21.94 2.28
N GLY A 895 -13.93 -22.33 3.35
CA GLY A 895 -13.52 -21.40 4.41
C GLY A 895 -12.28 -20.59 4.00
N CYS A 896 -12.15 -19.35 4.48
CA CYS A 896 -10.93 -18.56 4.28
C CYS A 896 -9.87 -18.90 5.33
N GLU A 897 -8.68 -19.31 4.91
CA GLU A 897 -7.49 -19.49 5.76
C GLU A 897 -6.47 -18.35 5.57
N ILE A 898 -5.39 -18.37 6.35
CA ILE A 898 -4.37 -17.30 6.43
C ILE A 898 -3.63 -17.06 5.10
N ALA A 899 -3.70 -18.01 4.16
CA ALA A 899 -3.04 -17.95 2.85
C ALA A 899 -4.00 -17.97 1.63
N GLY A 900 -5.32 -18.10 1.82
CA GLY A 900 -6.28 -18.23 0.72
C GLY A 900 -7.55 -18.99 1.10
N LEU A 901 -8.02 -19.92 0.25
CA LEU A 901 -9.18 -20.77 0.55
C LEU A 901 -8.74 -22.15 1.02
N ASN A 902 -9.34 -22.59 2.12
CA ASN A 902 -9.01 -23.84 2.76
C ASN A 902 -9.57 -25.04 2.00
N ASN A 903 -8.69 -25.88 1.45
CA ASN A 903 -9.08 -27.11 0.76
C ASN A 903 -9.40 -28.29 1.70
N GLY A 904 -9.11 -28.15 3.00
CA GLY A 904 -9.42 -29.16 4.02
C GLY A 904 -10.89 -29.27 4.38
N LEU A 905 -11.69 -28.22 4.15
CA LEU A 905 -13.14 -28.23 4.38
C LEU A 905 -13.90 -27.56 3.22
N ILE A 906 -14.40 -28.38 2.29
CA ILE A 906 -15.06 -27.93 1.06
C ILE A 906 -16.48 -28.48 1.01
N LEU A 907 -17.47 -27.62 0.74
CA LEU A 907 -18.83 -28.06 0.40
C LEU A 907 -19.07 -27.85 -1.09
N SER A 908 -19.63 -28.85 -1.78
CA SER A 908 -19.90 -28.78 -3.22
C SER A 908 -21.22 -29.48 -3.55
N LYS A 909 -22.07 -28.86 -4.38
CA LYS A 909 -23.02 -29.68 -5.14
C LYS A 909 -22.25 -30.56 -6.12
N LYS A 910 -22.86 -31.65 -6.57
CA LYS A 910 -22.26 -32.46 -7.63
C LYS A 910 -22.01 -31.59 -8.86
N ASP A 911 -20.83 -31.74 -9.48
CA ASP A 911 -20.52 -31.06 -10.75
C ASP A 911 -20.58 -29.51 -10.70
N ALA A 912 -20.32 -28.91 -9.52
CA ALA A 912 -20.42 -27.46 -9.29
C ALA A 912 -19.60 -26.61 -10.29
N PRO A 913 -20.10 -25.44 -10.73
CA PRO A 913 -19.40 -24.58 -11.71
C PRO A 913 -18.01 -24.14 -11.25
N PHE A 914 -17.87 -23.68 -10.00
CA PHE A 914 -16.58 -23.25 -9.46
C PHE A 914 -15.55 -24.40 -9.43
N LEU A 915 -15.97 -25.58 -8.98
CA LEU A 915 -15.12 -26.77 -8.94
C LEU A 915 -14.58 -27.16 -10.31
N LYS A 916 -15.33 -26.89 -11.40
CA LYS A 916 -14.87 -27.08 -12.78
C LYS A 916 -13.82 -26.04 -13.19
N VAL A 917 -14.03 -24.76 -12.86
CA VAL A 917 -13.05 -23.70 -13.13
C VAL A 917 -11.74 -23.96 -12.38
N TRP A 918 -11.81 -24.33 -11.09
CA TRP A 918 -10.64 -24.68 -10.29
C TRP A 918 -9.95 -25.96 -10.79
N TRP A 919 -10.71 -26.98 -11.19
CA TRP A 919 -10.17 -28.20 -11.80
C TRP A 919 -9.36 -27.89 -13.06
N GLU A 920 -9.93 -27.13 -14.01
CA GLU A 920 -9.23 -26.77 -15.26
C GLU A 920 -7.91 -26.00 -15.03
N ASN A 921 -7.79 -25.30 -13.90
CA ASN A 921 -6.57 -24.55 -13.52
C ASN A 921 -5.39 -25.47 -13.15
N TYR A 922 -5.63 -26.74 -12.76
CA TYR A 922 -4.58 -27.74 -12.54
C TYR A 922 -3.92 -28.24 -13.84
N LYS A 923 -4.34 -27.78 -15.03
CA LYS A 923 -3.54 -27.92 -16.27
C LYS A 923 -2.15 -27.30 -16.14
N HIS A 924 -1.99 -26.32 -15.26
CA HIS A 924 -0.73 -25.65 -14.94
C HIS A 924 -0.08 -26.16 -13.64
N PHE A 925 -0.45 -27.36 -13.17
CA PHE A 925 0.00 -27.92 -11.89
C PHE A 925 1.52 -28.07 -11.80
N ASP A 926 2.10 -27.50 -10.74
CA ASP A 926 3.51 -27.63 -10.37
C ASP A 926 3.63 -28.27 -8.98
N ASP A 927 4.07 -29.52 -8.95
CA ASP A 927 4.25 -30.35 -7.75
C ASP A 927 5.26 -29.77 -6.74
N ASN A 928 6.04 -28.77 -7.13
CA ASN A 928 6.97 -28.06 -6.23
C ASN A 928 6.28 -26.94 -5.42
N LYS A 929 5.03 -26.57 -5.72
CA LYS A 929 4.34 -25.42 -5.14
C LYS A 929 3.23 -25.79 -4.14
N TRP A 930 3.65 -26.33 -2.99
CA TRP A 930 2.84 -26.83 -1.86
C TRP A 930 1.39 -26.30 -1.70
N ASN A 931 1.20 -24.98 -1.55
CA ASN A 931 -0.12 -24.39 -1.32
C ASN A 931 -0.69 -23.60 -2.52
N PHE A 932 0.00 -23.58 -3.66
CA PHE A 932 -0.36 -22.68 -4.76
C PHE A 932 -1.65 -23.13 -5.46
N HIS A 933 -1.68 -24.36 -5.99
CA HIS A 933 -2.88 -24.89 -6.68
C HIS A 933 -4.02 -25.25 -5.74
N SER A 934 -3.68 -25.57 -4.48
CA SER A 934 -4.60 -26.04 -3.43
C SER A 934 -5.26 -24.92 -2.63
N VAL A 935 -4.58 -23.79 -2.37
CA VAL A 935 -5.08 -22.71 -1.50
C VAL A 935 -5.09 -21.34 -2.17
N MET A 936 -4.00 -20.95 -2.84
CA MET A 936 -3.86 -19.59 -3.41
C MET A 936 -4.66 -19.40 -4.71
N GLU A 937 -4.59 -20.38 -5.61
CA GLU A 937 -5.32 -20.36 -6.89
C GLU A 937 -6.85 -20.43 -6.75
N PRO A 938 -7.47 -21.26 -5.88
CA PRO A 938 -8.91 -21.18 -5.66
C PRO A 938 -9.32 -19.83 -5.08
N PHE A 939 -8.54 -19.21 -4.19
CA PHE A 939 -8.80 -17.85 -3.71
C PHE A 939 -8.75 -16.84 -4.87
N ARG A 940 -7.71 -16.88 -5.70
CA ARG A 940 -7.58 -16.03 -6.92
C ARG A 940 -8.69 -16.28 -7.95
N LEU A 941 -9.28 -17.49 -7.98
CA LEU A 941 -10.39 -17.82 -8.86
C LEU A 941 -11.74 -17.42 -8.27
N ALA A 942 -11.92 -17.52 -6.95
CA ALA A 942 -13.14 -17.11 -6.27
C ALA A 942 -13.38 -15.61 -6.45
N PHE A 943 -12.35 -14.78 -6.30
CA PHE A 943 -12.43 -13.36 -6.62
C PHE A 943 -12.71 -13.06 -8.11
N LYS A 944 -12.30 -13.94 -9.05
CA LYS A 944 -12.65 -13.79 -10.49
C LYS A 944 -14.05 -14.31 -10.85
N HIS A 945 -14.62 -15.17 -10.01
CA HIS A 945 -15.92 -15.81 -10.23
C HIS A 945 -16.75 -15.79 -8.94
N PRO A 946 -16.98 -14.59 -8.35
CA PRO A 946 -17.54 -14.45 -7.00
C PRO A 946 -18.95 -15.02 -6.89
N ASN A 947 -19.71 -14.98 -7.99
CA ASN A 947 -21.06 -15.54 -8.10
C ASN A 947 -21.12 -17.08 -8.18
N LEU A 948 -19.98 -17.79 -8.17
CA LEU A 948 -19.93 -19.26 -8.26
C LEU A 948 -19.56 -19.95 -6.93
N ILE A 949 -19.14 -19.20 -5.91
CA ILE A 949 -18.63 -19.72 -4.63
C ILE A 949 -18.96 -18.75 -3.48
N LEU A 950 -19.45 -19.30 -2.36
CA LEU A 950 -19.45 -18.58 -1.09
C LEU A 950 -18.06 -18.73 -0.43
N MET A 951 -17.37 -17.62 -0.21
CA MET A 951 -16.16 -17.57 0.62
C MET A 951 -16.59 -17.31 2.07
N GLU A 952 -16.48 -18.31 2.93
CA GLU A 952 -16.93 -18.20 4.34
C GLU A 952 -15.74 -17.77 5.22
N PHE A 953 -15.83 -16.57 5.79
CA PHE A 953 -14.69 -15.94 6.46
C PHE A 953 -14.54 -16.32 7.94
N ASN A 954 -15.65 -16.56 8.66
CA ASN A 954 -15.68 -16.48 10.12
C ASN A 954 -16.21 -17.75 10.81
N THR A 955 -16.95 -18.59 10.08
CA THR A 955 -17.65 -19.76 10.64
C THR A 955 -17.21 -21.09 10.03
N LEU A 956 -16.24 -21.10 9.11
CA LEU A 956 -15.73 -22.29 8.46
C LEU A 956 -14.19 -22.24 8.38
N SER A 957 -13.55 -23.37 8.64
CA SER A 957 -12.09 -23.56 8.74
C SER A 957 -11.42 -22.82 9.91
N ARG A 958 -11.82 -21.59 10.27
CA ARG A 958 -11.33 -20.84 11.44
C ARG A 958 -12.45 -20.13 12.23
N PRO A 959 -12.35 -20.04 13.58
CA PRO A 959 -13.10 -19.12 14.43
C PRO A 959 -12.53 -17.69 14.37
N GLY A 960 -12.45 -17.12 13.16
CA GLY A 960 -12.14 -15.70 12.95
C GLY A 960 -10.67 -15.23 13.07
N TRP A 961 -9.70 -16.09 13.43
CA TRP A 961 -8.30 -15.67 13.62
C TRP A 961 -7.58 -15.12 12.38
N GLU A 962 -6.60 -14.24 12.55
CA GLU A 962 -6.00 -13.49 11.44
C GLU A 962 -4.60 -13.98 11.04
N ASP A 963 -3.84 -14.61 11.95
CA ASP A 963 -2.48 -15.11 11.66
C ASP A 963 -2.18 -16.51 12.27
N TRP A 964 -1.05 -17.10 11.87
CA TRP A 964 -0.59 -18.43 12.32
C TRP A 964 -0.37 -18.53 13.83
N TRP A 965 -0.07 -17.41 14.49
CA TRP A 965 0.11 -17.36 15.95
C TRP A 965 -1.19 -17.63 16.72
N ASP A 966 -2.33 -17.19 16.21
CA ASP A 966 -3.65 -17.46 16.79
C ASP A 966 -4.02 -18.94 16.66
N MET A 967 -3.82 -19.51 15.46
CA MET A 967 -4.02 -20.94 15.21
C MET A 967 -3.10 -21.77 16.13
N LYS A 968 -1.85 -21.33 16.34
CA LYS A 968 -0.95 -21.94 17.31
C LYS A 968 -1.44 -21.81 18.75
N ALA A 969 -2.10 -20.70 19.09
CA ALA A 969 -2.70 -20.49 20.41
C ALA A 969 -3.92 -21.39 20.69
N MET A 970 -4.58 -22.00 19.69
CA MET A 970 -5.61 -23.04 19.94
C MET A 970 -5.10 -24.19 20.81
N TRP A 971 -3.83 -24.55 20.57
CA TRP A 971 -3.10 -25.64 21.22
C TRP A 971 -2.50 -25.23 22.56
N ASN A 972 -2.58 -23.94 22.92
CA ASN A 972 -2.17 -23.48 24.23
C ASN A 972 -3.30 -23.75 25.24
N GLU A 973 -2.99 -24.56 26.24
CA GLU A 973 -3.90 -24.89 27.34
C GLU A 973 -4.37 -23.65 28.14
N ASP A 974 -3.61 -22.56 28.14
CA ASP A 974 -3.99 -21.30 28.80
C ASP A 974 -4.83 -20.34 27.91
N HIS A 975 -5.23 -20.74 26.68
CA HIS A 975 -5.96 -19.85 25.75
C HIS A 975 -7.31 -20.39 25.24
N LEU A 976 -8.34 -19.54 25.28
CA LEU A 976 -9.74 -19.88 24.97
C LEU A 976 -10.35 -18.94 23.92
N PHE A 977 -10.42 -19.39 22.67
CA PHE A 977 -11.17 -18.72 21.61
C PHE A 977 -12.68 -19.05 21.69
N PRO A 978 -13.59 -18.09 21.44
CA PRO A 978 -15.03 -18.37 21.35
C PRO A 978 -15.38 -19.19 20.10
N TRP A 979 -15.55 -20.51 20.22
CA TRP A 979 -15.73 -21.41 19.06
C TRP A 979 -17.18 -21.82 18.74
N SER A 980 -18.15 -21.62 19.65
CA SER A 980 -19.55 -22.09 19.47
C SER A 980 -20.28 -21.53 18.24
N HIS A 981 -19.81 -20.39 17.72
CA HIS A 981 -20.37 -19.74 16.54
C HIS A 981 -19.95 -20.39 15.20
N VAL A 982 -18.92 -21.24 15.16
CA VAL A 982 -18.45 -21.90 13.93
C VAL A 982 -19.25 -23.15 13.56
N TYR A 983 -19.19 -23.54 12.29
CA TYR A 983 -19.65 -24.84 11.77
C TYR A 983 -18.56 -25.89 11.89
N GLY A 984 -17.33 -25.60 11.42
CA GLY A 984 -16.20 -26.49 11.54
C GLY A 984 -14.86 -25.75 11.50
N VAL A 985 -13.84 -26.35 12.13
CA VAL A 985 -12.50 -25.78 12.29
C VAL A 985 -11.46 -26.77 11.78
N HIS A 986 -10.46 -26.28 11.05
CA HIS A 986 -9.30 -27.02 10.58
C HIS A 986 -8.12 -26.72 11.51
N PHE A 987 -7.60 -27.76 12.16
CA PHE A 987 -6.60 -27.60 13.21
C PHE A 987 -5.14 -27.62 12.71
N ILE A 988 -4.88 -28.22 11.55
CA ILE A 988 -3.54 -28.43 10.98
C ILE A 988 -2.62 -29.11 12.01
N TYR A 989 -2.95 -30.36 12.33
CA TYR A 989 -2.43 -31.14 13.46
C TYR A 989 -0.90 -31.33 13.43
N SER A 990 -0.27 -31.19 12.26
CA SER A 990 1.18 -31.18 12.09
C SER A 990 1.89 -30.05 12.85
N TYR A 991 1.20 -28.96 13.21
CA TYR A 991 1.73 -27.90 14.08
C TYR A 991 1.63 -28.21 15.58
N HIS A 992 0.80 -29.18 15.97
CA HIS A 992 0.72 -29.64 17.36
C HIS A 992 1.74 -30.74 17.65
N GLY A 993 1.72 -31.81 16.84
CA GLY A 993 2.73 -32.89 16.88
C GLY A 993 2.50 -33.99 17.92
N ASP A 994 1.94 -33.68 19.08
CA ASP A 994 1.63 -34.68 20.12
C ASP A 994 0.37 -35.50 19.78
N GLU A 995 0.26 -36.74 20.26
CA GLU A 995 -0.96 -37.56 20.15
C GLU A 995 -1.63 -37.72 21.52
N HIS A 996 -2.96 -37.66 21.53
CA HIS A 996 -3.80 -37.76 22.72
C HIS A 996 -4.68 -39.00 22.70
N ASN A 997 -5.35 -39.27 23.82
CA ASN A 997 -6.38 -40.29 23.98
C ASN A 997 -7.62 -39.73 24.73
N PRO A 998 -8.71 -40.51 24.89
CA PRO A 998 -9.93 -40.05 25.57
C PRO A 998 -9.73 -39.52 27.00
N GLU A 999 -8.81 -40.10 27.78
CA GLU A 999 -8.58 -39.69 29.16
C GLU A 999 -7.82 -38.35 29.23
N ASP A 1000 -6.87 -38.09 28.33
CA ASP A 1000 -6.13 -36.82 28.29
C ASP A 1000 -7.09 -35.64 28.10
N ILE A 1001 -8.02 -35.78 27.14
CA ILE A 1001 -8.96 -34.71 26.80
C ILE A 1001 -9.98 -34.44 27.91
N LYS A 1002 -10.17 -35.32 28.91
CA LYS A 1002 -11.07 -35.05 30.06
C LYS A 1002 -10.68 -33.81 30.85
N HIS A 1003 -9.37 -33.57 31.00
CA HIS A 1003 -8.81 -32.53 31.88
C HIS A 1003 -8.01 -31.45 31.11
N MET A 1004 -7.63 -31.72 29.86
CA MET A 1004 -6.93 -30.80 28.97
C MET A 1004 -7.64 -29.45 28.85
N ARG A 1005 -6.91 -28.36 29.05
CA ARG A 1005 -7.45 -27.00 28.99
C ARG A 1005 -7.45 -26.48 27.55
N GLY A 1006 -7.54 -25.17 27.40
CA GLY A 1006 -7.49 -24.49 26.11
C GLY A 1006 -8.65 -24.81 25.16
N THR A 1007 -8.54 -24.27 23.95
CA THR A 1007 -9.61 -24.32 22.95
C THR A 1007 -9.78 -25.72 22.36
N PHE A 1008 -8.67 -26.37 22.00
CA PHE A 1008 -8.70 -27.75 21.49
C PHE A 1008 -9.32 -28.73 22.52
N GLY A 1009 -8.96 -28.65 23.80
CA GLY A 1009 -9.49 -29.52 24.85
C GLY A 1009 -11.01 -29.41 25.00
N GLN A 1010 -11.57 -28.20 25.02
CA GLN A 1010 -13.03 -27.99 25.02
C GLN A 1010 -13.70 -28.59 23.79
N MET A 1011 -13.15 -28.38 22.59
CA MET A 1011 -13.73 -28.88 21.34
C MET A 1011 -13.62 -30.40 21.21
N ALA A 1012 -12.53 -31.01 21.71
CA ALA A 1012 -12.36 -32.46 21.74
C ALA A 1012 -13.37 -33.12 22.69
N ARG A 1013 -13.58 -32.57 23.90
CA ARG A 1013 -14.66 -33.06 24.79
C ARG A 1013 -16.05 -32.82 24.21
N TRP A 1014 -16.29 -31.67 23.59
CA TRP A 1014 -17.57 -31.41 22.92
C TRP A 1014 -17.86 -32.44 21.85
N VAL A 1015 -16.86 -32.81 21.04
CA VAL A 1015 -16.98 -33.85 20.02
C VAL A 1015 -17.24 -35.22 20.65
N TYR A 1016 -16.34 -35.69 21.54
CA TYR A 1016 -16.28 -37.08 22.00
C TYR A 1016 -17.29 -37.40 23.11
N TYR A 1017 -17.37 -36.55 24.13
CA TYR A 1017 -18.23 -36.73 25.31
C TYR A 1017 -19.55 -35.93 25.23
N GLY A 1018 -19.58 -34.83 24.47
CA GLY A 1018 -20.79 -34.01 24.31
C GLY A 1018 -21.00 -32.93 25.36
N GLN A 1019 -19.95 -32.60 26.14
CA GLN A 1019 -19.91 -31.50 27.12
C GLN A 1019 -18.57 -30.76 26.99
N VAL A 1020 -18.46 -29.53 27.49
CA VAL A 1020 -17.26 -28.67 27.32
C VAL A 1020 -16.43 -28.57 28.61
N GLU A 1021 -17.09 -28.80 29.72
CA GLU A 1021 -16.61 -28.90 31.09
C GLU A 1021 -15.61 -30.07 31.24
N PHE A 1022 -14.80 -30.03 32.30
CA PHE A 1022 -13.95 -31.17 32.65
C PHE A 1022 -14.79 -32.37 33.12
N ILE A 1023 -14.19 -33.56 33.06
CA ILE A 1023 -14.85 -34.83 33.36
C ILE A 1023 -14.03 -35.59 34.40
N ASP A 1024 -14.64 -36.00 35.51
CA ASP A 1024 -14.02 -36.82 36.55
C ASP A 1024 -13.92 -38.33 36.14
#